data_AF-A0ABD3TF51-F1
#
_entry.id   AF-A0ABD3TF51-F1
#
_cell.length_a   1.000
_cell.length_b   1.000
_cell.length_c   1.000
_cell.angle_alpha   90.00
_cell.angle_beta   90.00
_cell.angle_gamma   90.00
#
_symmetry.space_group_name_H-M   'P 1'
#
loop_
_entity.id
_entity.type
_entity.pdbx_description
1 polymer ?
#
loop_
_entity_poly.entity_id
_entity_poly.type
_entity_poly.pdbx_seq_one_letter_code
_entity_poly.pdbx_strand_id
1 'polypeptide(L)'
;MRLYVYLLEGRDWAVKDSFVKLQVGKFKSKTRVLKNTENPIWNEEFVFRVHDLEDEIVVSVYKYDDHESGFFNVSGAGDVVGRVKIPVSSVAAEENQNLPPTWFSVERAKNAKSIDKGCGKLLLALSLHGRGQDAAMDNHFHLHPYSINNGLKEGETKPTSFRDAFLSTSSFKKTLEGKPFMKSIAGRLDKFFHKKDETSQNENSSELSTLSDYEDCVEEPSKTYSLLELIELMQSKNENQTTPENLPGGVLIDHTYIASPEELNMALFAPNSEFRKKLAELQGTTDVLEEPWRLSSDDVCCLTRYVTYTKAASKLVKAVKATEKQTYVKAFGREFAVLVNVSTPDVPYGNTFKLEILYKIMPGPEGEESAHLVVSWGVSFTQNTMMKGMIEGGVRQGLKESFDQFTSLLSGKYKVINATDMSDKDLILATMETEHQSDWELGMQYFWNFTVVSTIFMFLYVAVHIFLCKPSKLQGLELDGLDLPDSFGEMITTGILVLQLERVYNLVTHFVEARLRRGSDHGIKAQGDGWVLTVALIEGSNLASVNPTEIPDPYVVFTCNGKTRTSSVKLQTLDPVWNEILEFDAVEDPPAVLDIEVFDFDGPFDQASSLGHCEINFLKHSAEELADLWVNLDGKTAQSSQSKLHLRVFLDNNNGVETIRDYLSNLEREVGKKLNIRSPHRNSTFQKLFGLPPEEFLISDFSCSLKRKMPLQGRLFLSARIVGFYANLFGHKTRFFFLWEDIEDIQVLPPSLATVGSPTLEIILHKGRGLDARHGAKTLDEEGRLHFYFHSFVSFNVASRTIMALWRTRTLEPDQKAQIAEEQLNDDEKPFLPEDSGSYLVVEDVKMTKVYSVELPMNLKSLMKIFEGGEFEHRVMSKSGCLNYVTTTWEDLTSDVQERRVSYKFNRRISIFGGEVTCTQQKSPLPNDGGWVLNEIMTLHGVPFGDHFRVQFRYQIEKSSFTHNSCKCDIYIGVMWLKSNKFEPRITRNIVAKFTSRLEEIIQLVEREILLTSSLE
;
A
#
# COMPACT_ATOMS: atom_id res chain seq x y z
N MET A 1 8.81 -20.19 -7.65
CA MET A 1 7.78 -20.37 -6.61
C MET A 1 8.22 -19.59 -5.37
N ARG A 2 7.32 -19.29 -4.43
CA ARG A 2 7.67 -18.69 -3.14
C ARG A 2 7.34 -19.68 -2.03
N LEU A 3 8.32 -20.00 -1.19
CA LEU A 3 8.17 -20.85 -0.02
C LEU A 3 8.08 -19.97 1.21
N TYR A 4 6.92 -19.97 1.83
CA TYR A 4 6.67 -19.39 3.14
C TYR A 4 7.03 -20.42 4.20
N VAL A 5 7.87 -20.01 5.15
CA VAL A 5 8.42 -20.84 6.21
C VAL A 5 8.05 -20.22 7.54
N TYR A 6 7.18 -20.88 8.28
CA TYR A 6 6.77 -20.47 9.61
C TYR A 6 7.52 -21.31 10.62
N LEU A 7 8.44 -20.69 11.36
CA LEU A 7 9.18 -21.34 12.43
C LEU A 7 8.52 -21.01 13.77
N LEU A 8 7.88 -22.03 14.35
CA LEU A 8 7.03 -21.86 15.51
C LEU A 8 7.85 -22.01 16.79
N GLU A 9 8.45 -23.18 17.01
CA GLU A 9 9.17 -23.50 18.25
C GLU A 9 10.21 -24.61 18.07
N GLY A 10 11.13 -24.71 19.02
CA GLY A 10 12.10 -25.79 19.19
C GLY A 10 11.86 -26.50 20.53
N ARG A 11 12.15 -27.80 20.60
CA ARG A 11 11.94 -28.61 21.81
C ARG A 11 13.08 -29.57 22.08
N ASP A 12 13.39 -29.78 23.36
CA ASP A 12 14.39 -30.74 23.86
C ASP A 12 15.81 -30.46 23.36
N TRP A 13 16.21 -29.19 23.30
CA TRP A 13 17.53 -28.83 22.80
C TRP A 13 18.62 -29.08 23.85
N ALA A 14 19.74 -29.64 23.41
CA ALA A 14 20.89 -29.90 24.28
C ALA A 14 21.65 -28.63 24.70
N VAL A 15 21.23 -27.46 24.23
CA VAL A 15 21.86 -26.16 24.52
C VAL A 15 20.80 -25.14 24.93
N LYS A 16 21.19 -24.28 25.88
CA LYS A 16 20.50 -23.03 26.21
C LYS A 16 21.11 -21.89 25.39
N ASP A 17 20.38 -20.79 25.24
CA ASP A 17 20.79 -19.62 24.46
C ASP A 17 21.01 -20.00 23.00
N SER A 18 19.92 -20.05 22.23
CA SER A 18 19.96 -20.69 20.93
C SER A 18 19.14 -19.95 19.89
N PHE A 19 19.54 -20.11 18.64
CA PHE A 19 18.88 -19.50 17.50
C PHE A 19 18.96 -20.39 16.27
N VAL A 20 18.07 -20.16 15.33
CA VAL A 20 17.94 -20.96 14.11
C VAL A 20 18.39 -20.13 12.92
N LYS A 21 19.11 -20.75 11.99
CA LYS A 21 19.34 -20.22 10.64
C LYS A 21 18.61 -21.08 9.63
N LEU A 22 17.67 -20.49 8.91
CA LEU A 22 16.98 -21.10 7.79
C LEU A 22 17.74 -20.77 6.51
N GLN A 23 17.86 -21.71 5.60
CA GLN A 23 18.55 -21.53 4.34
C GLN A 23 17.80 -22.23 3.21
N VAL A 24 17.49 -21.53 2.11
CA VAL A 24 16.95 -22.11 0.88
C VAL A 24 17.86 -21.69 -0.26
N GLY A 25 18.54 -22.65 -0.89
CA GLY A 25 19.63 -22.35 -1.82
C GLY A 25 20.72 -21.52 -1.13
N LYS A 26 20.94 -20.28 -1.59
CA LYS A 26 21.90 -19.33 -1.01
C LYS A 26 21.29 -18.36 0.01
N PHE A 27 19.97 -18.20 0.01
CA PHE A 27 19.28 -17.25 0.85
C PHE A 27 19.21 -17.80 2.26
N LYS A 28 19.64 -17.01 3.25
CA LYS A 28 19.69 -17.41 4.64
C LYS A 28 18.99 -16.37 5.47
N SER A 29 18.10 -16.80 6.36
CA SER A 29 17.50 -15.95 7.38
C SER A 29 17.79 -16.54 8.76
N LYS A 30 17.82 -15.73 9.81
CA LYS A 30 18.01 -16.22 11.18
C LYS A 30 16.86 -15.78 12.06
N THR A 31 16.57 -16.55 13.09
CA THR A 31 15.65 -16.11 14.13
C THR A 31 16.34 -15.21 15.14
N ARG A 32 15.55 -14.51 15.96
CA ARG A 32 16.06 -13.89 17.19
C ARG A 32 16.67 -14.93 18.12
N VAL A 33 17.67 -14.51 18.90
CA VAL A 33 18.30 -15.34 19.92
C VAL A 33 17.38 -15.38 21.14
N LEU A 34 16.95 -16.56 21.54
CA LEU A 34 16.18 -16.74 22.76
C LEU A 34 17.10 -17.27 23.85
N LYS A 35 17.38 -16.40 24.83
CA LYS A 35 18.27 -16.69 25.95
C LYS A 35 17.58 -17.53 27.04
N ASN A 36 18.34 -18.36 27.74
CA ASN A 36 17.97 -19.18 28.91
C ASN A 36 16.80 -20.15 28.69
N THR A 37 16.63 -20.71 27.49
CA THR A 37 15.62 -21.73 27.20
C THR A 37 16.15 -22.87 26.33
N GLU A 38 15.73 -24.10 26.64
CA GLU A 38 15.94 -25.33 25.83
C GLU A 38 14.71 -25.64 24.96
N ASN A 39 13.63 -24.88 25.13
CA ASN A 39 12.37 -24.98 24.37
C ASN A 39 11.97 -23.59 23.82
N PRO A 40 12.77 -23.03 22.91
CA PRO A 40 12.55 -21.70 22.35
C PRO A 40 11.27 -21.61 21.49
N ILE A 41 10.52 -20.52 21.61
CA ILE A 41 9.31 -20.25 20.82
C ILE A 41 9.50 -18.93 20.04
N TRP A 42 9.60 -19.00 18.71
CA TRP A 42 9.85 -17.85 17.85
C TRP A 42 8.59 -17.25 17.24
N ASN A 43 7.71 -18.07 16.67
CA ASN A 43 6.58 -17.62 15.83
C ASN A 43 7.00 -16.62 14.74
N GLU A 44 8.08 -16.93 14.02
CA GLU A 44 8.63 -16.07 12.98
C GLU A 44 8.31 -16.63 11.59
N GLU A 45 8.07 -15.74 10.62
CA GLU A 45 7.77 -16.06 9.24
C GLU A 45 8.93 -15.61 8.35
N PHE A 46 9.33 -16.48 7.43
CA PHE A 46 10.37 -16.23 6.45
C PHE A 46 9.84 -16.56 5.07
N VAL A 47 10.15 -15.72 4.07
CA VAL A 47 9.74 -15.94 2.68
C VAL A 47 10.97 -16.16 1.83
N PHE A 48 11.05 -17.32 1.19
CA PHE A 48 12.13 -17.68 0.30
C PHE A 48 11.64 -17.80 -1.14
N ARG A 49 12.41 -17.25 -2.08
CA ARG A 49 12.21 -17.54 -3.51
C ARG A 49 12.80 -18.93 -3.79
N VAL A 50 11.96 -19.82 -4.29
CA VAL A 50 12.34 -21.18 -4.71
C VAL A 50 12.41 -21.22 -6.22
N HIS A 51 13.58 -21.62 -6.73
CA HIS A 51 13.85 -21.69 -8.16
C HIS A 51 13.67 -23.11 -8.69
N ASP A 52 13.91 -24.13 -7.86
CA ASP A 52 13.73 -25.54 -8.19
C ASP A 52 12.98 -26.31 -7.10
N LEU A 53 12.16 -27.31 -7.48
CA LEU A 53 11.53 -28.21 -6.52
C LEU A 53 12.53 -29.18 -5.88
N GLU A 54 13.73 -29.31 -6.47
CA GLU A 54 14.88 -29.99 -5.89
C GLU A 54 15.60 -29.17 -4.80
N ASP A 55 15.27 -27.87 -4.65
CA ASP A 55 15.82 -27.06 -3.56
C ASP A 55 15.49 -27.68 -2.19
N GLU A 56 16.41 -27.58 -1.24
CA GLU A 56 16.20 -27.97 0.15
C GLU A 56 16.16 -26.73 1.04
N ILE A 57 15.17 -26.66 1.92
CA ILE A 57 15.26 -25.81 3.10
C ILE A 57 16.14 -26.50 4.15
N VAL A 58 17.25 -25.86 4.48
CA VAL A 58 18.19 -26.28 5.52
C VAL A 58 17.99 -25.39 6.75
N VAL A 59 17.49 -25.98 7.84
CA VAL A 59 17.25 -25.29 9.11
C VAL A 59 18.31 -25.73 10.11
N SER A 60 19.20 -24.82 10.50
CA SER A 60 20.38 -25.10 11.33
C SER A 60 20.27 -24.44 12.70
N VAL A 61 20.45 -25.20 13.77
CA VAL A 61 20.42 -24.74 15.15
C VAL A 61 21.83 -24.37 15.64
N TYR A 62 21.97 -23.23 16.29
CA TYR A 62 23.23 -22.70 16.83
C TYR A 62 23.12 -22.41 18.33
N LYS A 63 24.21 -22.68 19.06
CA LYS A 63 24.41 -22.21 20.44
C LYS A 63 25.01 -20.80 20.44
N TYR A 64 24.52 -19.95 21.34
CA TYR A 64 25.00 -18.60 21.61
C TYR A 64 25.90 -18.63 22.87
N ASP A 65 27.10 -18.05 22.82
CA ASP A 65 28.04 -17.96 23.96
C ASP A 65 28.38 -16.49 24.27
N ASP A 66 28.20 -16.06 25.53
CA ASP A 66 28.45 -14.69 26.02
C ASP A 66 29.94 -14.41 26.40
N HIS A 67 30.85 -15.37 26.19
CA HIS A 67 32.27 -15.28 26.61
C HIS A 67 33.27 -15.32 25.45
N GLU A 68 33.48 -14.20 24.75
CA GLU A 68 34.72 -13.96 23.98
C GLU A 68 35.20 -12.52 24.12
N SER A 69 35.66 -12.15 25.33
CA SER A 69 36.59 -11.04 25.52
C SER A 69 38.03 -11.55 25.35
N GLY A 70 38.54 -11.58 24.12
CA GLY A 70 39.91 -12.03 23.87
C GLY A 70 40.37 -11.83 22.43
N PHE A 71 41.38 -10.97 22.25
CA PHE A 71 42.12 -10.77 21.01
C PHE A 71 42.67 -12.12 20.46
N PHE A 72 42.40 -12.40 19.18
CA PHE A 72 42.82 -13.58 18.37
C PHE A 72 41.92 -14.83 18.40
N ASN A 73 40.89 -14.88 17.53
CA ASN A 73 40.51 -16.07 16.75
C ASN A 73 39.58 -15.69 15.57
N VAL A 74 39.87 -16.20 14.38
CA VAL A 74 39.11 -15.99 13.14
C VAL A 74 38.15 -17.17 12.95
N SER A 75 37.02 -17.17 13.67
CA SER A 75 35.88 -18.07 13.40
C SER A 75 34.69 -17.74 14.33
N GLY A 76 33.96 -16.65 14.04
CA GLY A 76 32.71 -16.29 14.74
C GLY A 76 31.51 -17.18 14.37
N ALA A 77 31.69 -18.51 14.41
CA ALA A 77 30.63 -19.47 14.22
C ALA A 77 30.36 -20.14 15.58
N GLY A 78 29.28 -19.73 16.25
CA GLY A 78 28.75 -20.53 17.37
C GLY A 78 28.60 -21.99 16.94
N ASP A 79 28.84 -22.92 17.86
CA ASP A 79 28.82 -24.34 17.55
C ASP A 79 27.44 -24.76 16.98
N VAL A 80 27.46 -25.37 15.79
CA VAL A 80 26.26 -25.93 15.16
C VAL A 80 25.81 -27.13 15.98
N VAL A 81 24.64 -27.01 16.61
CA VAL A 81 24.03 -28.05 17.44
C VAL A 81 23.48 -29.16 16.54
N GLY A 82 22.82 -28.78 15.45
CA GLY A 82 22.37 -29.71 14.43
C GLY A 82 21.57 -29.04 13.31
N ARG A 83 21.10 -29.82 12.34
CA ARG A 83 20.41 -29.33 11.15
C ARG A 83 19.24 -30.23 10.76
N VAL A 84 18.24 -29.63 10.14
CA VAL A 84 17.12 -30.28 9.45
C VAL A 84 17.23 -29.90 7.98
N LYS A 85 16.97 -30.85 7.08
CA LYS A 85 16.86 -30.63 5.65
C LYS A 85 15.48 -31.09 5.20
N ILE A 86 14.71 -30.21 4.57
CA ILE A 86 13.36 -30.51 4.07
C ILE A 86 13.35 -30.21 2.58
N PRO A 87 13.17 -31.20 1.70
CA PRO A 87 13.07 -30.96 0.26
C PRO A 87 11.81 -30.13 -0.06
N VAL A 88 11.90 -29.13 -0.92
CA VAL A 88 10.72 -28.33 -1.30
C VAL A 88 9.68 -29.18 -2.02
N SER A 89 10.10 -30.21 -2.75
CA SER A 89 9.23 -31.24 -3.33
C SER A 89 8.28 -31.91 -2.31
N SER A 90 8.67 -32.02 -1.04
CA SER A 90 7.82 -32.57 0.02
C SER A 90 6.65 -31.66 0.37
N VAL A 91 6.84 -30.34 0.29
CA VAL A 91 5.79 -29.34 0.49
C VAL A 91 4.89 -29.28 -0.75
N ALA A 92 5.48 -29.40 -1.94
CA ALA A 92 4.76 -29.38 -3.21
C ALA A 92 3.86 -30.61 -3.44
N ALA A 93 4.15 -31.71 -2.74
CA ALA A 93 3.38 -32.96 -2.82
C ALA A 93 2.13 -32.99 -1.94
N GLU A 94 1.99 -32.04 -1.01
CA GLU A 94 0.80 -31.91 -0.15
C GLU A 94 -0.41 -31.37 -0.94
N GLU A 95 -1.64 -31.81 -0.58
CA GLU A 95 -2.88 -31.52 -1.34
C GLU A 95 -3.10 -30.02 -1.61
N ASN A 96 -2.67 -29.14 -0.69
CA ASN A 96 -2.80 -27.69 -0.81
C ASN A 96 -1.45 -26.96 -0.98
N GLN A 97 -0.38 -27.67 -1.36
CA GLN A 97 1.01 -27.14 -1.35
C GLN A 97 1.40 -26.52 0.00
N ASN A 98 0.78 -27.02 1.07
CA ASN A 98 0.85 -26.49 2.43
C ASN A 98 1.23 -27.63 3.36
N LEU A 99 2.45 -27.58 3.90
CA LEU A 99 2.83 -28.44 4.99
C LEU A 99 2.31 -27.82 6.31
N PRO A 100 1.41 -28.50 7.04
CA PRO A 100 0.94 -28.02 8.34
C PRO A 100 2.10 -28.01 9.36
N PRO A 101 1.91 -27.40 10.55
CA PRO A 101 2.89 -27.46 11.64
C PRO A 101 3.38 -28.90 11.89
N THR A 102 4.63 -29.16 11.52
CA THR A 102 5.23 -30.49 11.50
C THR A 102 6.55 -30.47 12.27
N TRP A 103 6.74 -31.46 13.14
CA TRP A 103 7.96 -31.62 13.93
C TRP A 103 9.05 -32.29 13.10
N PHE A 104 10.22 -31.67 13.04
CA PHE A 104 11.41 -32.18 12.40
C PHE A 104 12.49 -32.45 13.44
N SER A 105 13.02 -33.67 13.45
CA SER A 105 14.14 -34.05 14.31
C SER A 105 15.42 -33.41 13.81
N VAL A 106 16.13 -32.71 14.68
CA VAL A 106 17.39 -32.06 14.35
C VAL A 106 18.49 -33.11 14.28
N GLU A 107 19.17 -33.21 13.13
CA GLU A 107 20.29 -34.15 12.93
C GLU A 107 21.63 -33.54 13.33
N ARG A 108 22.53 -34.36 13.88
CA ARG A 108 23.83 -33.92 14.38
C ARG A 108 24.80 -33.58 13.23
N ALA A 109 25.59 -32.51 13.38
CA ALA A 109 26.66 -32.20 12.43
C ALA A 109 27.77 -33.29 12.50
N LYS A 110 28.24 -33.77 11.34
CA LYS A 110 29.12 -34.96 11.17
C LYS A 110 30.49 -34.95 11.90
N ASN A 111 30.83 -33.93 12.69
CA ASN A 111 32.17 -33.74 13.28
C ASN A 111 32.27 -33.78 14.82
N ALA A 112 31.23 -34.15 15.57
CA ALA A 112 31.31 -34.19 17.05
C ALA A 112 31.46 -35.61 17.62
N LYS A 113 32.63 -35.93 18.21
CA LYS A 113 32.87 -37.17 18.98
C LYS A 113 32.47 -36.99 20.45
N SER A 114 31.25 -37.39 20.84
CA SER A 114 30.93 -37.97 22.17
C SER A 114 29.41 -38.14 22.39
N ILE A 115 29.05 -39.31 22.94
CA ILE A 115 27.88 -39.75 23.75
C ILE A 115 26.47 -39.20 23.41
N ASP A 116 25.53 -40.14 23.41
CA ASP A 116 24.17 -40.16 22.89
C ASP A 116 23.17 -39.28 23.70
N LYS A 117 22.93 -38.04 23.26
CA LYS A 117 21.77 -37.22 23.65
C LYS A 117 21.20 -36.54 22.39
N GLY A 118 19.89 -36.64 22.18
CA GLY A 118 19.20 -36.11 21.00
C GLY A 118 19.41 -34.60 20.83
N CYS A 119 19.52 -34.12 19.58
CA CYS A 119 19.77 -32.72 19.25
C CYS A 119 18.49 -31.86 19.24
N GLY A 120 17.38 -32.38 19.76
CA GLY A 120 16.08 -31.71 19.81
C GLY A 120 15.23 -31.83 18.55
N LYS A 121 14.08 -31.15 18.55
CA LYS A 121 13.14 -31.06 17.42
C LYS A 121 12.78 -29.60 17.13
N LEU A 122 12.30 -29.36 15.91
CA LEU A 122 11.84 -28.06 15.39
C LEU A 122 10.42 -28.18 14.84
N LEU A 123 9.52 -27.27 15.18
CA LEU A 123 8.17 -27.20 14.64
C LEU A 123 8.12 -26.15 13.52
N LEU A 124 7.87 -26.61 12.30
CA LEU A 124 7.84 -25.78 11.09
C LEU A 124 6.50 -25.98 10.37
N ALA A 125 5.90 -24.91 9.86
CA ALA A 125 4.86 -24.99 8.84
C ALA A 125 5.38 -24.37 7.54
N LEU A 126 5.15 -25.03 6.41
CA LEU A 126 5.66 -24.60 5.11
C LEU A 126 4.49 -24.37 4.15
N SER A 127 4.60 -23.42 3.24
CA SER A 127 3.58 -23.18 2.21
C SER A 127 4.24 -22.72 0.93
N LEU A 128 3.88 -23.34 -0.19
CA LEU A 128 4.46 -23.06 -1.49
C LEU A 128 3.41 -22.40 -2.38
N HIS A 129 3.71 -21.20 -2.86
CA HIS A 129 2.85 -20.43 -3.75
C HIS A 129 3.53 -20.23 -5.13
N GLY A 130 2.73 -20.13 -6.19
CA GLY A 130 3.18 -19.80 -7.54
C GLY A 130 3.27 -20.95 -8.54
N ARG A 131 2.62 -22.10 -8.27
CA ARG A 131 2.29 -23.10 -9.30
C ARG A 131 0.88 -22.79 -9.81
N GLY A 132 0.72 -22.50 -11.10
CA GLY A 132 -0.61 -22.55 -11.72
C GLY A 132 -1.26 -23.90 -11.44
N GLN A 133 -2.56 -23.91 -11.13
CA GLN A 133 -3.37 -25.09 -10.79
C GLN A 133 -3.54 -26.10 -11.94
N ASP A 134 -2.46 -26.47 -12.64
CA ASP A 134 -2.51 -27.24 -13.89
C ASP A 134 -2.14 -28.73 -13.73
N ALA A 135 -2.29 -29.37 -12.55
CA ALA A 135 -1.93 -30.80 -12.44
C ALA A 135 -2.75 -31.68 -11.46
N ALA A 136 -3.83 -31.18 -10.86
CA ALA A 136 -4.61 -31.96 -9.88
C ALA A 136 -6.09 -32.16 -10.26
N MET A 137 -6.45 -32.02 -11.54
CA MET A 137 -7.80 -32.35 -12.04
C MET A 137 -7.84 -33.43 -13.12
N ASP A 138 -6.75 -34.17 -13.32
CA ASP A 138 -6.76 -35.39 -14.14
C ASP A 138 -6.42 -36.60 -13.27
N ASN A 139 -7.36 -36.97 -12.39
CA ASN A 139 -7.60 -38.34 -11.94
C ASN A 139 -8.69 -38.33 -10.86
N HIS A 140 -9.94 -38.59 -11.25
CA HIS A 140 -10.79 -39.58 -10.57
C HIS A 140 -12.10 -39.86 -11.33
N PHE A 141 -12.17 -41.11 -11.81
CA PHE A 141 -13.32 -41.98 -12.05
C PHE A 141 -14.49 -41.53 -12.94
N HIS A 142 -14.45 -42.11 -14.15
CA HIS A 142 -15.59 -42.54 -14.95
C HIS A 142 -16.72 -43.17 -14.12
N LEU A 143 -17.94 -42.64 -14.28
CA LEU A 143 -19.17 -43.41 -14.19
C LEU A 143 -20.07 -43.02 -15.37
N HIS A 144 -20.23 -43.97 -16.29
CA HIS A 144 -21.20 -43.95 -17.38
C HIS A 144 -22.62 -43.74 -16.85
N PRO A 145 -23.48 -43.07 -17.62
CA PRO A 145 -24.63 -43.82 -18.13
C PRO A 145 -24.93 -43.57 -19.61
N TYR A 146 -25.13 -44.69 -20.31
CA TYR A 146 -26.06 -44.95 -21.41
C TYR A 146 -26.25 -43.91 -22.53
N SER A 147 -25.74 -44.31 -23.70
CA SER A 147 -26.11 -43.84 -25.04
C SER A 147 -27.62 -43.92 -25.32
N ILE A 148 -28.13 -42.90 -26.00
CA ILE A 148 -29.12 -43.08 -27.07
C ILE A 148 -28.54 -42.47 -28.34
N ASN A 149 -28.26 -43.36 -29.29
CA ASN A 149 -27.95 -43.06 -30.69
C ASN A 149 -29.08 -42.26 -31.34
N ASN A 150 -28.72 -41.31 -32.22
CA ASN A 150 -29.12 -41.38 -33.62
C ASN A 150 -28.45 -40.30 -34.49
N GLY A 151 -27.75 -40.77 -35.53
CA GLY A 151 -27.95 -40.24 -36.88
C GLY A 151 -26.93 -39.25 -37.45
N LEU A 152 -25.92 -39.79 -38.15
CA LEU A 152 -25.39 -39.38 -39.48
C LEU A 152 -25.36 -37.86 -39.84
N LYS A 153 -24.30 -37.25 -40.39
CA LYS A 153 -23.39 -37.72 -41.46
C LYS A 153 -22.29 -36.67 -41.73
N GLU A 154 -21.11 -37.18 -42.06
CA GLU A 154 -20.08 -36.73 -43.03
C GLU A 154 -20.02 -35.26 -43.52
N GLY A 155 -18.79 -34.73 -43.60
CA GLY A 155 -18.45 -33.68 -44.55
C GLY A 155 -17.13 -32.97 -44.28
N GLU A 156 -16.07 -33.41 -44.95
CA GLU A 156 -14.70 -32.90 -44.89
C GLU A 156 -14.50 -31.45 -45.44
N THR A 157 -13.29 -30.95 -45.18
CA THR A 157 -12.47 -29.97 -45.92
C THR A 157 -12.38 -28.50 -45.45
N LYS A 158 -11.12 -28.12 -45.16
CA LYS A 158 -10.56 -26.76 -45.00
C LYS A 158 -10.24 -26.14 -46.40
N PRO A 159 -9.44 -25.05 -46.53
CA PRO A 159 -9.84 -23.64 -46.45
C PRO A 159 -9.36 -22.83 -47.69
N THR A 160 -9.91 -21.65 -48.00
CA THR A 160 -9.14 -20.43 -48.40
C THR A 160 -10.03 -19.25 -48.85
N SER A 161 -9.67 -18.05 -48.36
CA SER A 161 -9.55 -16.74 -49.05
C SER A 161 -10.45 -16.44 -50.26
N PHE A 162 -11.12 -15.27 -50.26
CA PHE A 162 -10.93 -14.23 -51.30
C PHE A 162 -11.54 -12.88 -50.88
N ARG A 163 -10.82 -11.80 -51.16
CA ARG A 163 -11.26 -10.39 -51.24
C ARG A 163 -11.91 -10.16 -52.61
N ASP A 164 -13.07 -9.49 -52.68
CA ASP A 164 -13.21 -8.09 -53.12
C ASP A 164 -14.66 -7.68 -53.45
N ALA A 165 -14.84 -6.36 -53.40
CA ALA A 165 -16.02 -5.52 -53.53
C ALA A 165 -17.05 -5.84 -54.64
N PHE A 166 -18.30 -5.46 -54.35
CA PHE A 166 -19.22 -4.87 -55.33
C PHE A 166 -19.85 -3.59 -54.77
N LEU A 167 -19.74 -2.54 -55.56
CA LEU A 167 -20.39 -1.23 -55.43
C LEU A 167 -21.54 -1.13 -56.43
N SER A 168 -22.34 -0.07 -56.25
CA SER A 168 -23.28 0.57 -57.21
C SER A 168 -24.72 0.04 -57.18
N THR A 169 -25.80 0.82 -57.33
CA THR A 169 -26.07 2.27 -57.57
C THR A 169 -27.60 2.44 -57.49
N SER A 170 -28.20 3.56 -57.05
CA SER A 170 -28.67 4.67 -57.91
C SER A 170 -29.73 5.48 -57.09
N SER A 171 -29.64 6.81 -56.92
CA SER A 171 -30.11 7.94 -57.78
C SER A 171 -31.62 8.25 -57.64
N PHE A 172 -32.21 9.45 -57.67
CA PHE A 172 -31.81 10.88 -57.68
C PHE A 172 -33.13 11.74 -57.71
N LYS A 173 -33.10 12.98 -57.15
CA LYS A 173 -33.90 14.21 -57.47
C LYS A 173 -35.43 14.28 -57.19
N LYS A 174 -36.12 15.43 -57.00
CA LYS A 174 -35.93 16.82 -56.48
C LYS A 174 -37.18 17.62 -56.90
N THR A 175 -37.93 18.28 -55.99
CA THR A 175 -38.82 19.49 -56.15
C THR A 175 -39.77 19.57 -54.95
N LEU A 176 -40.33 20.67 -54.44
CA LEU A 176 -40.12 22.13 -54.38
C LEU A 176 -41.32 22.65 -53.52
N GLU A 177 -41.17 23.78 -52.82
CA GLU A 177 -42.22 24.57 -52.09
C GLU A 177 -42.64 24.05 -50.69
N GLY A 178 -42.72 24.85 -49.61
CA GLY A 178 -42.62 26.30 -49.44
C GLY A 178 -42.45 26.71 -47.96
N LYS A 179 -42.22 28.01 -47.74
CA LYS A 179 -42.49 28.75 -46.48
C LYS A 179 -43.73 29.64 -46.77
N PRO A 180 -44.59 30.06 -45.79
CA PRO A 180 -44.20 30.64 -44.50
C PRO A 180 -45.13 30.33 -43.29
N PHE A 181 -44.75 30.78 -42.07
CA PHE A 181 -45.58 31.24 -40.91
C PHE A 181 -46.83 30.42 -40.47
N MET A 182 -47.26 30.24 -39.20
CA MET A 182 -46.81 30.49 -37.82
C MET A 182 -47.98 30.06 -36.89
N LYS A 183 -47.70 29.53 -35.68
CA LYS A 183 -48.53 29.56 -34.43
C LYS A 183 -49.86 28.77 -34.44
N SER A 184 -50.35 28.20 -33.34
CA SER A 184 -50.44 28.62 -31.93
C SER A 184 -50.67 27.33 -31.08
N ILE A 185 -50.18 27.16 -29.85
CA ILE A 185 -50.72 27.77 -28.62
C ILE A 185 -49.57 28.32 -27.75
N ALA A 186 -49.38 29.63 -27.83
CA ALA A 186 -48.83 30.47 -26.77
C ALA A 186 -49.55 31.81 -26.88
N GLY A 187 -50.36 32.16 -25.88
CA GLY A 187 -51.09 33.43 -25.88
C GLY A 187 -52.16 33.52 -24.78
N ARG A 188 -51.78 34.12 -23.65
CA ARG A 188 -52.57 34.90 -22.67
C ARG A 188 -51.62 35.17 -21.49
N LEU A 189 -51.17 36.36 -21.13
CA LEU A 189 -51.51 37.73 -21.49
C LEU A 189 -50.23 38.56 -21.29
N ASP A 190 -49.97 39.47 -22.22
CA ASP A 190 -49.12 40.63 -22.00
C ASP A 190 -49.92 41.87 -22.40
N LYS A 191 -49.66 42.99 -21.73
CA LYS A 191 -50.16 44.38 -21.91
C LYS A 191 -51.11 44.95 -20.87
N PHE A 192 -50.47 45.54 -19.85
CA PHE A 192 -50.66 46.90 -19.34
C PHE A 192 -49.32 47.16 -18.60
N PHE A 193 -48.36 47.99 -19.01
CA PHE A 193 -48.40 49.37 -19.51
C PHE A 193 -47.10 49.74 -20.27
N HIS A 194 -47.24 50.69 -21.19
CA HIS A 194 -46.16 51.42 -21.85
C HIS A 194 -45.61 52.57 -20.99
N LYS A 195 -44.29 52.74 -21.12
CA LYS A 195 -43.42 53.93 -20.98
C LYS A 195 -44.08 55.31 -21.25
N LYS A 196 -43.85 56.31 -20.38
CA LYS A 196 -43.19 57.60 -20.71
C LYS A 196 -43.01 58.57 -19.53
N ASP A 197 -41.91 59.32 -19.63
CA ASP A 197 -41.50 60.49 -18.84
C ASP A 197 -42.41 61.73 -18.95
N GLU A 198 -42.17 62.65 -18.00
CA GLU A 198 -42.25 64.14 -18.07
C GLU A 198 -43.62 64.86 -18.08
N THR A 199 -43.95 65.66 -17.05
CA THR A 199 -43.73 67.14 -16.94
C THR A 199 -44.56 67.85 -15.84
N SER A 200 -43.89 68.78 -15.14
CA SER A 200 -44.33 70.15 -14.73
C SER A 200 -45.05 70.46 -13.39
N GLN A 201 -44.47 71.47 -12.71
CA GLN A 201 -45.01 72.46 -11.74
C GLN A 201 -45.40 71.95 -10.34
N ASN A 202 -45.10 72.60 -9.21
CA ASN A 202 -44.79 74.00 -8.92
C ASN A 202 -44.14 74.14 -7.51
N GLU A 203 -43.50 75.29 -7.27
CA GLU A 203 -43.35 76.01 -5.99
C GLU A 203 -42.36 75.48 -4.91
N ASN A 204 -41.23 76.18 -4.73
CA ASN A 204 -40.98 77.23 -3.71
C ASN A 204 -40.70 76.65 -2.32
N SER A 205 -39.44 76.52 -1.92
CA SER A 205 -38.66 77.50 -1.14
C SER A 205 -38.91 77.45 0.37
N SER A 206 -37.84 77.59 1.14
CA SER A 206 -37.72 77.76 2.60
C SER A 206 -37.72 76.43 3.38
N GLU A 207 -36.79 76.11 4.29
CA GLU A 207 -35.94 76.99 5.11
C GLU A 207 -34.53 76.42 5.33
N LEU A 208 -33.58 77.36 5.33
CA LEU A 208 -32.22 77.31 5.83
C LEU A 208 -32.24 77.61 7.35
N SER A 209 -31.14 77.24 8.03
CA SER A 209 -30.63 77.74 9.33
C SER A 209 -30.94 76.84 10.56
N THR A 210 -30.04 76.56 11.51
CA THR A 210 -28.65 77.01 11.79
C THR A 210 -28.05 76.22 12.98
N LEU A 211 -26.71 76.06 12.96
CA LEU A 211 -25.72 76.15 14.06
C LEU A 211 -25.80 75.29 15.34
N SER A 212 -24.72 74.53 15.59
CA SER A 212 -23.65 74.87 16.57
C SER A 212 -22.45 73.93 16.37
N ASP A 213 -21.35 74.37 15.76
CA ASP A 213 -20.12 74.89 16.41
C ASP A 213 -19.43 73.92 17.40
N TYR A 214 -18.26 73.40 17.01
CA TYR A 214 -17.02 73.52 17.77
C TYR A 214 -15.79 73.29 16.86
N GLU A 215 -15.11 74.41 16.58
CA GLU A 215 -13.67 74.65 16.38
C GLU A 215 -12.81 73.75 15.49
N ASP A 216 -12.51 74.30 14.30
CA ASP A 216 -11.18 74.55 13.71
C ASP A 216 -9.98 73.72 14.23
N CYS A 217 -9.45 72.86 13.37
CA CYS A 217 -8.03 72.44 13.37
C CYS A 217 -7.53 72.48 11.92
N VAL A 218 -6.83 73.58 11.63
CA VAL A 218 -5.91 73.84 10.52
C VAL A 218 -5.51 72.60 9.70
N GLU A 219 -5.89 72.57 8.42
CA GLU A 219 -5.30 71.67 7.42
C GLU A 219 -3.79 71.96 7.29
N GLU A 220 -2.94 71.05 7.77
CA GLU A 220 -1.57 70.94 7.29
C GLU A 220 -1.55 70.19 5.94
N PRO A 221 -0.68 70.58 4.99
CA PRO A 221 -0.59 69.93 3.69
C PRO A 221 -0.16 68.48 3.86
N SER A 222 -0.98 67.54 3.38
CA SER A 222 -0.70 66.10 3.47
C SER A 222 0.62 65.77 2.74
N LYS A 223 1.68 65.55 3.53
CA LYS A 223 2.93 65.00 3.03
C LYS A 223 2.61 63.68 2.31
N THR A 224 2.91 63.63 1.02
CA THR A 224 2.79 62.38 0.26
C THR A 224 3.97 61.50 0.65
N TYR A 225 3.75 60.58 1.59
CA TYR A 225 4.78 59.63 2.00
C TYR A 225 4.99 58.57 0.91
N SER A 226 6.24 58.15 0.72
CA SER A 226 6.55 57.01 -0.14
C SER A 226 6.17 55.68 0.54
N LEU A 227 5.97 54.60 -0.23
CA LEU A 227 5.65 53.28 0.35
C LEU A 227 6.73 52.81 1.34
N LEU A 228 8.00 53.10 1.06
CA LEU A 228 9.12 52.75 1.94
C LEU A 228 9.03 53.50 3.28
N GLU A 229 8.75 54.81 3.26
CA GLU A 229 8.55 55.59 4.47
C GLU A 229 7.36 55.10 5.31
N LEU A 230 6.28 54.68 4.64
CA LEU A 230 5.09 54.12 5.30
C LEU A 230 5.37 52.74 5.93
N ILE A 231 6.19 51.91 5.27
CA ILE A 231 6.64 50.62 5.81
C ILE A 231 7.57 50.84 7.01
N GLU A 232 8.52 51.79 6.95
CA GLU A 232 9.39 52.14 8.08
C GLU A 232 8.59 52.66 9.29
N LEU A 233 7.57 53.49 9.04
CA LEU A 233 6.62 53.95 10.07
C LEU A 233 5.87 52.78 10.72
N MET A 234 5.47 51.78 9.94
CA MET A 234 4.81 50.56 10.44
C MET A 234 5.79 49.67 11.24
N GLN A 235 7.04 49.54 10.79
CA GLN A 235 8.10 48.78 11.47
C GLN A 235 8.43 49.34 12.86
N SER A 236 8.50 50.67 12.99
CA SER A 236 8.82 51.33 14.25
C SER A 236 7.77 51.14 15.36
N LYS A 237 6.58 50.64 15.03
CA LYS A 237 5.42 50.53 15.94
C LYS A 237 4.99 49.10 16.28
N ASN A 238 5.53 48.07 15.62
CA ASN A 238 5.05 46.68 15.71
C ASN A 238 6.19 45.67 15.92
N GLU A 239 6.61 45.44 17.16
CA GLU A 239 7.61 44.40 17.51
C GLU A 239 7.00 43.01 17.79
N ASN A 240 5.67 42.87 17.96
CA ASN A 240 5.04 41.65 18.52
C ASN A 240 3.94 40.98 17.68
N GLN A 241 3.84 41.21 16.36
CA GLN A 241 2.82 40.54 15.52
C GLN A 241 3.30 39.17 14.99
N THR A 242 2.56 38.11 15.32
CA THR A 242 2.76 36.75 14.78
C THR A 242 2.42 36.70 13.29
N THR A 243 3.12 35.86 12.52
CA THR A 243 2.79 35.64 11.10
C THR A 243 1.40 35.01 10.96
N PRO A 244 0.53 35.52 10.07
CA PRO A 244 -0.79 34.93 9.85
C PRO A 244 -0.69 33.52 9.27
N GLU A 245 -1.59 32.63 9.69
CA GLU A 245 -1.73 31.28 9.16
C GLU A 245 -2.20 31.28 7.69
N ASN A 246 -1.99 30.16 7.00
CA ASN A 246 -2.46 30.00 5.62
C ASN A 246 -4.00 29.97 5.56
N LEU A 247 -4.57 30.51 4.49
CA LEU A 247 -6.02 30.52 4.28
C LEU A 247 -6.55 29.10 3.95
N PRO A 248 -7.78 28.76 4.36
CA PRO A 248 -8.32 27.39 4.31
C PRO A 248 -8.62 26.87 2.89
N GLY A 249 -8.58 27.72 1.86
CA GLY A 249 -8.77 27.30 0.47
C GLY A 249 -7.54 26.61 -0.13
N GLY A 250 -6.38 26.68 0.54
CA GLY A 250 -5.13 26.03 0.15
C GLY A 250 -4.07 27.03 -0.33
N VAL A 251 -2.91 26.48 -0.71
CA VAL A 251 -1.75 27.24 -1.19
C VAL A 251 -1.70 27.24 -2.72
N LEU A 252 -1.54 28.42 -3.32
CA LEU A 252 -1.42 28.64 -4.77
C LEU A 252 0.04 28.69 -5.23
N ILE A 253 0.92 29.27 -4.40
CA ILE A 253 2.36 29.39 -4.68
C ILE A 253 3.10 29.09 -3.38
N ASP A 254 4.15 28.28 -3.50
CA ASP A 254 5.12 28.04 -2.44
C ASP A 254 6.51 27.90 -3.09
N HIS A 255 7.18 29.03 -3.32
CA HIS A 255 8.44 29.09 -4.08
C HIS A 255 9.45 30.04 -3.45
N THR A 256 10.74 29.70 -3.57
CA THR A 256 11.85 30.58 -3.18
C THR A 256 12.48 31.22 -4.42
N TYR A 257 12.66 32.54 -4.39
CA TYR A 257 13.24 33.33 -5.48
C TYR A 257 14.59 33.93 -5.05
N ILE A 258 15.53 34.04 -5.99
CA ILE A 258 16.78 34.81 -5.83
C ILE A 258 16.42 36.30 -5.95
N ALA A 259 15.94 36.86 -4.85
CA ALA A 259 15.61 38.26 -4.65
C ALA A 259 15.53 38.52 -3.14
N SER A 260 15.88 39.71 -2.67
CA SER A 260 15.63 40.02 -1.26
C SER A 260 14.12 40.11 -0.98
N PRO A 261 13.67 39.83 0.26
CA PRO A 261 12.26 40.00 0.63
C PRO A 261 11.70 41.40 0.32
N GLU A 262 12.51 42.45 0.50
CA GLU A 262 12.16 43.83 0.16
C GLU A 262 12.01 44.04 -1.35
N GLU A 263 12.94 43.51 -2.15
CA GLU A 263 12.88 43.61 -3.61
C GLU A 263 11.64 42.92 -4.17
N LEU A 264 11.33 41.72 -3.66
CA LEU A 264 10.16 40.96 -4.07
C LEU A 264 8.86 41.66 -3.63
N ASN A 265 8.81 42.19 -2.41
CA ASN A 265 7.68 42.97 -1.91
C ASN A 265 7.44 44.21 -2.79
N MET A 266 8.49 44.96 -3.11
CA MET A 266 8.40 46.14 -3.98
C MET A 266 7.97 45.77 -5.41
N ALA A 267 8.42 44.64 -5.95
CA ALA A 267 7.99 44.16 -7.25
C ALA A 267 6.49 43.85 -7.30
N LEU A 268 5.90 43.34 -6.22
CA LEU A 268 4.49 42.95 -6.18
C LEU A 268 3.55 44.11 -5.79
N PHE A 269 3.98 44.98 -4.87
CA PHE A 269 3.09 45.91 -4.18
C PHE A 269 3.44 47.40 -4.32
N ALA A 270 4.59 47.74 -4.91
CA ALA A 270 4.90 49.14 -5.20
C ALA A 270 3.89 49.74 -6.20
N PRO A 271 3.47 51.00 -6.01
CA PRO A 271 2.64 51.69 -6.99
C PRO A 271 3.30 51.68 -8.37
N ASN A 272 2.53 51.44 -9.42
CA ASN A 272 3.00 51.44 -10.82
C ASN A 272 4.08 50.39 -11.17
N SER A 273 4.19 49.30 -10.39
CA SER A 273 5.15 48.22 -10.66
C SER A 273 5.03 47.69 -12.10
N GLU A 274 6.18 47.58 -12.79
CA GLU A 274 6.24 46.97 -14.13
C GLU A 274 5.71 45.53 -14.15
N PHE A 275 5.90 44.78 -13.05
CA PHE A 275 5.42 43.41 -12.96
C PHE A 275 3.89 43.35 -13.01
N ARG A 276 3.21 44.19 -12.22
CA ARG A 276 1.74 44.28 -12.20
C ARG A 276 1.17 44.72 -13.55
N LYS A 277 1.84 45.64 -14.25
CA LYS A 277 1.44 46.08 -15.60
C LYS A 277 1.53 44.95 -16.63
N LYS A 278 2.66 44.25 -16.69
CA LYS A 278 2.84 43.09 -17.59
C LYS A 278 1.87 41.95 -17.25
N LEU A 279 1.61 41.72 -15.97
CA LEU A 279 0.63 40.74 -15.53
C LEU A 279 -0.79 41.10 -15.97
N ALA A 280 -1.17 42.37 -15.82
CA ALA A 280 -2.47 42.87 -16.28
C ALA A 280 -2.63 42.69 -17.80
N GLU A 281 -1.60 43.01 -18.59
CA GLU A 281 -1.57 42.79 -20.04
C GLU A 281 -1.72 41.30 -20.40
N LEU A 282 -0.96 40.42 -19.74
CA LEU A 282 -0.98 38.97 -19.96
C LEU A 282 -2.35 38.36 -19.65
N GLN A 283 -2.99 38.83 -18.58
CA GLN A 283 -4.28 38.36 -18.12
C GLN A 283 -5.48 39.06 -18.79
N GLY A 284 -5.24 39.96 -19.76
CA GLY A 284 -6.28 40.74 -20.41
C GLY A 284 -7.06 41.66 -19.46
N THR A 285 -6.43 42.11 -18.38
CA THR A 285 -7.02 43.00 -17.37
C THR A 285 -6.91 44.44 -17.85
N THR A 286 -8.02 45.17 -17.84
CA THR A 286 -8.14 46.55 -18.36
C THR A 286 -8.65 47.49 -17.27
N ASP A 287 -8.60 48.80 -17.52
CA ASP A 287 -9.09 49.84 -16.59
C ASP A 287 -8.49 49.76 -15.17
N VAL A 288 -7.22 49.36 -15.06
CA VAL A 288 -6.54 49.24 -13.76
C VAL A 288 -6.31 50.63 -13.16
N LEU A 289 -6.90 50.89 -12.01
CA LEU A 289 -6.69 52.09 -11.20
C LEU A 289 -6.16 51.66 -9.83
N GLU A 290 -4.95 52.11 -9.49
CA GLU A 290 -4.31 51.86 -8.20
C GLU A 290 -4.34 53.14 -7.35
N GLU A 291 -4.95 53.08 -6.17
CA GLU A 291 -4.85 54.17 -5.20
C GLU A 291 -3.50 54.15 -4.46
N PRO A 292 -3.00 55.30 -3.99
CA PRO A 292 -1.80 55.33 -3.15
C PRO A 292 -2.06 54.59 -1.83
N TRP A 293 -1.02 53.97 -1.28
CA TRP A 293 -1.06 53.36 0.05
C TRP A 293 -1.31 54.42 1.13
N ARG A 294 -2.25 54.16 2.03
CA ARG A 294 -2.64 55.05 3.15
C ARG A 294 -2.71 54.26 4.45
N LEU A 295 -2.37 54.91 5.57
CA LEU A 295 -2.65 54.36 6.89
C LEU A 295 -4.17 54.22 7.05
N SER A 296 -4.63 53.06 7.52
CA SER A 296 -6.04 52.83 7.82
C SER A 296 -6.50 53.77 8.95
N SER A 297 -7.67 54.38 8.79
CA SER A 297 -8.29 55.25 9.80
C SER A 297 -8.80 54.49 11.02
N ASP A 298 -9.08 53.20 10.86
CA ASP A 298 -9.74 52.37 11.88
C ASP A 298 -8.73 51.59 12.75
N ASP A 299 -7.49 51.43 12.26
CA ASP A 299 -6.41 50.74 12.94
C ASP A 299 -5.06 51.38 12.56
N VAL A 300 -4.46 52.07 13.53
CA VAL A 300 -3.28 52.95 13.34
C VAL A 300 -2.01 52.17 12.92
N CYS A 301 -2.10 50.85 12.85
CA CYS A 301 -0.98 49.95 12.54
C CYS A 301 -1.10 49.23 11.18
N CYS A 302 -2.14 49.48 10.36
CA CYS A 302 -2.36 48.78 9.10
C CYS A 302 -2.27 49.71 7.88
N LEU A 303 -1.45 49.35 6.88
CA LEU A 303 -1.35 50.08 5.61
C LEU A 303 -2.31 49.48 4.58
N THR A 304 -3.16 50.31 3.95
CA THR A 304 -4.20 49.85 3.01
C THR A 304 -4.19 50.63 1.71
N ARG A 305 -4.61 49.97 0.62
CA ARG A 305 -4.96 50.62 -0.66
C ARG A 305 -6.10 49.91 -1.35
N TYR A 306 -6.76 50.62 -2.26
CA TYR A 306 -7.76 50.06 -3.15
C TYR A 306 -7.22 49.97 -4.58
N VAL A 307 -7.50 48.86 -5.25
CA VAL A 307 -7.20 48.66 -6.66
C VAL A 307 -8.49 48.22 -7.36
N THR A 308 -8.88 48.91 -8.43
CA THR A 308 -10.04 48.55 -9.24
C THR A 308 -9.62 48.20 -10.66
N TYR A 309 -10.24 47.19 -11.26
CA TYR A 309 -9.96 46.80 -12.64
C TYR A 309 -11.13 46.04 -13.28
N THR A 310 -11.10 45.93 -14.60
CA THR A 310 -12.02 45.11 -15.38
C THR A 310 -11.31 43.84 -15.86
N LYS A 311 -11.78 42.67 -15.44
CA LYS A 311 -11.28 41.37 -15.92
C LYS A 311 -11.96 41.00 -17.24
N ALA A 312 -11.20 40.46 -18.20
CA ALA A 312 -11.72 40.03 -19.50
C ALA A 312 -12.84 38.98 -19.37
N ALA A 313 -13.72 38.93 -20.38
CA ALA A 313 -14.78 37.94 -20.46
C ALA A 313 -14.20 36.53 -20.65
N SER A 314 -14.74 35.56 -19.91
CA SER A 314 -14.47 34.12 -20.08
C SER A 314 -15.63 33.44 -20.82
N LYS A 315 -15.50 32.14 -21.10
CA LYS A 315 -16.59 31.35 -21.73
C LYS A 315 -17.88 31.34 -20.91
N LEU A 316 -17.79 31.57 -19.59
CA LEU A 316 -18.90 31.43 -18.65
C LEU A 316 -19.33 32.76 -18.02
N VAL A 317 -18.45 33.78 -18.01
CA VAL A 317 -18.69 35.06 -17.33
C VAL A 317 -18.32 36.21 -18.27
N LYS A 318 -19.19 37.21 -18.38
CA LYS A 318 -18.88 38.45 -19.12
C LYS A 318 -17.74 39.22 -18.44
N ALA A 319 -17.21 40.24 -19.10
CA ALA A 319 -16.22 41.10 -18.46
C ALA A 319 -16.82 41.71 -17.18
N VAL A 320 -16.06 41.66 -16.08
CA VAL A 320 -16.52 42.03 -14.74
C VAL A 320 -15.58 43.02 -14.09
N LYS A 321 -16.15 43.99 -13.38
CA LYS A 321 -15.39 44.91 -12.52
C LYS A 321 -15.09 44.24 -11.19
N ALA A 322 -13.81 44.29 -10.80
CA ALA A 322 -13.32 43.81 -9.53
C ALA A 322 -12.77 44.97 -8.71
N THR A 323 -12.96 44.90 -7.40
CA THR A 323 -12.36 45.80 -6.42
C THR A 323 -11.52 44.97 -5.44
N GLU A 324 -10.22 45.26 -5.35
CA GLU A 324 -9.30 44.68 -4.39
C GLU A 324 -9.03 45.70 -3.27
N LYS A 325 -9.25 45.29 -2.01
CA LYS A 325 -8.69 45.97 -0.84
C LYS A 325 -7.42 45.23 -0.43
N GLN A 326 -6.27 45.87 -0.57
CA GLN A 326 -4.97 45.30 -0.18
C GLN A 326 -4.55 45.90 1.17
N THR A 327 -4.15 45.05 2.12
CA THR A 327 -3.80 45.42 3.49
C THR A 327 -2.49 44.77 3.90
N TYR A 328 -1.48 45.56 4.27
CA TYR A 328 -0.30 45.02 4.96
C TYR A 328 -0.71 44.62 6.38
N VAL A 329 -0.67 43.32 6.64
CA VAL A 329 -0.94 42.73 7.96
C VAL A 329 0.35 42.43 8.72
N LYS A 330 1.50 42.35 8.03
CA LYS A 330 2.84 42.29 8.63
C LYS A 330 3.84 42.97 7.71
N ALA A 331 4.79 43.72 8.29
CA ALA A 331 5.87 44.37 7.54
C ALA A 331 7.15 44.56 8.39
N PHE A 332 7.47 43.62 9.29
CA PHE A 332 8.56 43.73 10.26
C PHE A 332 9.68 42.70 9.97
N GLY A 333 10.95 43.07 10.22
CA GLY A 333 12.05 42.10 10.26
C GLY A 333 12.30 41.33 8.95
N ARG A 334 12.19 42.01 7.80
CA ARG A 334 12.25 41.42 6.44
C ARG A 334 11.13 40.43 6.10
N GLU A 335 10.08 40.38 6.90
CA GLU A 335 8.87 39.59 6.63
C GLU A 335 7.70 40.50 6.27
N PHE A 336 7.06 40.21 5.15
CA PHE A 336 5.89 40.93 4.66
C PHE A 336 4.70 39.98 4.54
N ALA A 337 3.55 40.41 5.00
CA ALA A 337 2.30 39.74 4.74
C ALA A 337 1.24 40.74 4.27
N VAL A 338 0.66 40.48 3.10
CA VAL A 338 -0.37 41.33 2.48
C VAL A 338 -1.63 40.51 2.24
N LEU A 339 -2.72 40.92 2.90
CA LEU A 339 -4.05 40.34 2.69
C LEU A 339 -4.79 41.13 1.62
N VAL A 340 -5.27 40.44 0.61
CA VAL A 340 -6.01 40.99 -0.53
C VAL A 340 -7.42 40.46 -0.53
N ASN A 341 -8.38 41.36 -0.29
CA ASN A 341 -9.81 41.04 -0.31
C ASN A 341 -10.42 41.53 -1.63
N VAL A 342 -10.85 40.59 -2.46
CA VAL A 342 -11.41 40.85 -3.80
C VAL A 342 -12.92 40.74 -3.76
N SER A 343 -13.60 41.73 -4.35
CA SER A 343 -15.04 41.76 -4.54
C SER A 343 -15.40 41.96 -6.01
N THR A 344 -16.30 41.12 -6.52
CA THR A 344 -16.77 41.11 -7.91
C THR A 344 -18.30 41.10 -7.94
N PRO A 345 -18.97 42.21 -7.58
CA PRO A 345 -20.42 42.23 -7.37
C PRO A 345 -21.25 41.86 -8.62
N ASP A 346 -20.67 42.03 -9.81
CA ASP A 346 -21.36 41.78 -11.09
C ASP A 346 -21.40 40.31 -11.52
N VAL A 347 -20.69 39.39 -10.83
CA VAL A 347 -20.80 37.94 -11.11
C VAL A 347 -22.07 37.36 -10.49
N PRO A 348 -22.59 36.23 -11.01
CA PRO A 348 -23.64 35.48 -10.31
C PRO A 348 -23.21 35.18 -8.87
N TYR A 349 -24.03 35.58 -7.90
CA TYR A 349 -23.74 35.48 -6.46
C TYR A 349 -22.58 36.35 -5.94
N GLY A 350 -22.08 37.32 -6.71
CA GLY A 350 -20.93 38.16 -6.32
C GLY A 350 -21.09 38.98 -5.03
N ASN A 351 -22.33 39.19 -4.57
CA ASN A 351 -22.63 39.87 -3.31
C ASN A 351 -22.69 38.92 -2.09
N THR A 352 -22.64 37.60 -2.30
CA THR A 352 -22.76 36.60 -1.22
C THR A 352 -21.41 36.12 -0.71
N PHE A 353 -20.31 36.45 -1.39
CA PHE A 353 -18.97 36.03 -1.02
C PHE A 353 -17.93 37.10 -1.36
N LYS A 354 -16.79 37.02 -0.70
CA LYS A 354 -15.55 37.75 -1.00
C LYS A 354 -14.41 36.75 -1.11
N LEU A 355 -13.48 37.01 -2.01
CA LEU A 355 -12.28 36.21 -2.16
C LEU A 355 -11.16 36.83 -1.33
N GLU A 356 -10.47 36.01 -0.55
CA GLU A 356 -9.33 36.40 0.27
C GLU A 356 -8.08 35.73 -0.30
N ILE A 357 -7.01 36.51 -0.50
CA ILE A 357 -5.70 36.02 -0.95
C ILE A 357 -4.65 36.59 -0.02
N LEU A 358 -3.85 35.72 0.60
CA LEU A 358 -2.79 36.10 1.53
C LEU A 358 -1.44 35.85 0.88
N TYR A 359 -0.67 36.90 0.68
CA TYR A 359 0.72 36.85 0.24
C TYR A 359 1.64 36.92 1.46
N LYS A 360 2.56 35.99 1.62
CA LYS A 360 3.61 35.99 2.63
C LYS A 360 4.96 35.95 1.95
N ILE A 361 5.82 36.89 2.30
CA ILE A 361 7.19 37.01 1.81
C ILE A 361 8.09 36.94 3.03
N MET A 362 8.94 35.92 3.10
CA MET A 362 9.83 35.64 4.22
C MET A 362 11.27 35.47 3.70
N PRO A 363 12.31 35.64 4.53
CA PRO A 363 13.67 35.29 4.15
C PRO A 363 13.79 33.82 3.71
N GLY A 364 14.49 33.56 2.62
CA GLY A 364 14.75 32.21 2.12
C GLY A 364 15.95 31.52 2.79
N PRO A 365 16.18 30.22 2.51
CA PRO A 365 17.22 29.40 3.14
C PRO A 365 18.66 29.86 2.84
N GLU A 366 18.92 30.53 1.72
CA GLU A 366 20.26 31.05 1.36
C GLU A 366 20.59 32.40 2.04
N GLY A 367 19.74 32.90 2.94
CA GLY A 367 19.99 34.14 3.68
C GLY A 367 19.49 35.40 2.96
N GLU A 368 20.20 36.53 3.17
CA GLU A 368 19.72 37.90 2.87
C GLU A 368 19.39 38.19 1.38
N GLU A 369 19.82 37.33 0.45
CA GLU A 369 19.62 37.50 -1.00
C GLU A 369 18.48 36.63 -1.57
N SER A 370 17.74 35.92 -0.72
CA SER A 370 16.64 35.04 -1.15
C SER A 370 15.33 35.32 -0.41
N ALA A 371 14.21 35.16 -1.11
CA ALA A 371 12.87 35.40 -0.58
C ALA A 371 11.96 34.21 -0.87
N HIS A 372 11.37 33.67 0.20
CA HIS A 372 10.37 32.62 0.16
C HIS A 372 8.97 33.24 0.09
N LEU A 373 8.25 32.98 -1.01
CA LEU A 373 6.93 33.51 -1.30
C LEU A 373 5.89 32.40 -1.18
N VAL A 374 4.97 32.55 -0.21
CA VAL A 374 3.79 31.70 -0.05
C VAL A 374 2.55 32.52 -0.35
N VAL A 375 1.70 32.03 -1.27
CA VAL A 375 0.39 32.64 -1.56
C VAL A 375 -0.70 31.63 -1.24
N SER A 376 -1.61 31.96 -0.33
CA SER A 376 -2.77 31.12 0.00
C SER A 376 -4.07 31.87 -0.30
N TRP A 377 -5.19 31.14 -0.42
CA TRP A 377 -6.48 31.71 -0.76
C TRP A 377 -7.62 31.13 0.08
N GLY A 378 -8.74 31.84 0.14
CA GLY A 378 -9.96 31.41 0.83
C GLY A 378 -11.20 32.16 0.33
N VAL A 379 -12.38 31.62 0.61
CA VAL A 379 -13.66 32.27 0.27
C VAL A 379 -14.41 32.59 1.55
N SER A 380 -14.71 33.87 1.74
CA SER A 380 -15.48 34.37 2.88
C SER A 380 -16.92 34.64 2.44
N PHE A 381 -17.85 33.81 2.91
CA PHE A 381 -19.27 33.96 2.59
C PHE A 381 -19.94 34.97 3.52
N THR A 382 -20.36 36.10 2.98
CA THR A 382 -21.11 37.14 3.72
C THR A 382 -22.58 36.78 3.89
N GLN A 383 -23.11 35.88 3.05
CA GLN A 383 -24.49 35.40 3.08
C GLN A 383 -24.56 33.89 2.86
N ASN A 384 -25.58 33.24 3.42
CA ASN A 384 -25.82 31.81 3.18
C ASN A 384 -26.27 31.56 1.73
N THR A 385 -25.66 30.59 1.06
CA THR A 385 -25.99 30.18 -0.32
C THR A 385 -25.95 28.65 -0.45
N MET A 386 -26.83 28.08 -1.28
CA MET A 386 -26.78 26.64 -1.60
C MET A 386 -25.72 26.29 -2.64
N MET A 387 -25.06 27.30 -3.23
CA MET A 387 -24.08 27.14 -4.32
C MET A 387 -22.61 27.19 -3.85
N LYS A 388 -22.33 27.04 -2.54
CA LYS A 388 -20.97 27.19 -1.98
C LYS A 388 -19.92 26.36 -2.73
N GLY A 389 -20.18 25.07 -2.94
CA GLY A 389 -19.23 24.18 -3.61
C GLY A 389 -18.97 24.56 -5.08
N MET A 390 -19.99 25.02 -5.81
CA MET A 390 -19.82 25.50 -7.19
C MET A 390 -19.01 26.80 -7.23
N ILE A 391 -19.23 27.70 -6.27
CA ILE A 391 -18.49 28.97 -6.16
C ILE A 391 -17.03 28.68 -5.81
N GLU A 392 -16.76 27.85 -4.80
CA GLU A 392 -15.41 27.46 -4.40
C GLU A 392 -14.67 26.75 -5.52
N GLY A 393 -15.32 25.82 -6.23
CA GLY A 393 -14.75 25.14 -7.39
C GLY A 393 -14.41 26.10 -8.54
N GLY A 394 -15.32 27.03 -8.84
CA GLY A 394 -15.08 28.05 -9.88
C GLY A 394 -13.96 29.02 -9.51
N VAL A 395 -13.89 29.45 -8.25
CA VAL A 395 -12.82 30.30 -7.72
C VAL A 395 -11.49 29.56 -7.76
N ARG A 396 -11.43 28.30 -7.32
CA ARG A 396 -10.22 27.46 -7.36
C ARG A 396 -9.66 27.36 -8.77
N GLN A 397 -10.50 27.02 -9.75
CA GLN A 397 -10.09 26.89 -11.14
C GLN A 397 -9.60 28.23 -11.71
N GLY A 398 -10.34 29.32 -11.48
CA GLY A 398 -9.96 30.65 -11.98
C GLY A 398 -8.68 31.19 -11.34
N LEU A 399 -8.45 30.89 -10.06
CA LEU A 399 -7.20 31.23 -9.37
C LEU A 399 -6.03 30.43 -9.91
N LYS A 400 -6.17 29.12 -10.10
CA LYS A 400 -5.13 28.25 -10.67
C LYS A 400 -4.63 28.81 -12.00
N GLU A 401 -5.54 29.03 -12.96
CA GLU A 401 -5.21 29.58 -14.28
C GLU A 401 -4.55 30.97 -14.20
N SER A 402 -5.02 31.83 -13.29
CA SER A 402 -4.47 33.17 -13.08
C SER A 402 -3.06 33.14 -12.47
N PHE A 403 -2.82 32.25 -11.50
CA PHE A 403 -1.56 32.16 -10.78
C PHE A 403 -0.49 31.33 -11.49
N ASP A 404 -0.88 30.47 -12.45
CA ASP A 404 0.04 29.85 -13.41
C ASP A 404 0.74 30.92 -14.26
N GLN A 405 -0.04 31.88 -14.78
CA GLN A 405 0.48 33.02 -15.55
C GLN A 405 1.32 33.96 -14.69
N PHE A 406 0.90 34.20 -13.43
CA PHE A 406 1.67 34.98 -12.46
C PHE A 406 3.06 34.36 -12.22
N THR A 407 3.12 33.06 -11.96
CA THR A 407 4.36 32.34 -11.64
C THR A 407 5.29 32.30 -12.84
N SER A 408 4.75 32.04 -14.05
CA SER A 408 5.51 32.10 -15.30
C SER A 408 6.14 33.48 -15.55
N LEU A 409 5.41 34.56 -15.29
CA LEU A 409 5.95 35.91 -15.43
C LEU A 409 6.99 36.25 -14.35
N LEU A 410 6.75 35.82 -13.11
CA LEU A 410 7.64 36.12 -11.98
C LEU A 410 8.97 35.37 -12.10
N SER A 411 8.92 34.09 -12.47
CA SER A 411 10.10 33.25 -12.76
C SER A 411 10.92 33.73 -13.96
N GLY A 412 10.29 34.41 -14.92
CA GLY A 412 11.01 35.08 -16.01
C GLY A 412 11.81 36.31 -15.57
N LYS A 413 11.43 36.95 -14.44
CA LYS A 413 12.09 38.16 -13.91
C LYS A 413 13.08 37.84 -12.78
N TYR A 414 12.70 36.95 -11.88
CA TYR A 414 13.54 36.47 -10.78
C TYR A 414 13.82 35.00 -10.98
N LYS A 415 15.10 34.63 -10.94
CA LYS A 415 15.46 33.22 -10.99
C LYS A 415 14.86 32.57 -9.76
N VAL A 416 13.94 31.63 -9.98
CA VAL A 416 13.48 30.74 -8.92
C VAL A 416 14.73 30.01 -8.46
N ILE A 417 14.97 29.95 -7.14
CA ILE A 417 15.81 28.91 -6.57
C ILE A 417 14.99 27.64 -6.80
N ASN A 418 15.02 27.16 -8.04
CA ASN A 418 14.57 25.84 -8.36
C ASN A 418 15.40 24.99 -7.41
N ALA A 419 14.74 24.37 -6.43
CA ALA A 419 14.67 22.92 -6.28
C ALA A 419 15.67 22.14 -7.16
N THR A 420 16.93 22.53 -7.09
CA THR A 420 18.10 21.77 -7.49
C THR A 420 18.80 21.25 -6.23
N ASP A 421 18.37 21.75 -5.06
CA ASP A 421 18.61 21.18 -3.72
C ASP A 421 17.31 20.70 -3.02
N MET A 422 16.13 20.86 -3.63
CA MET A 422 14.98 19.98 -3.34
C MET A 422 14.79 19.10 -4.57
N SER A 423 14.84 17.79 -4.37
CA SER A 423 14.80 16.81 -5.46
C SER A 423 13.50 16.97 -6.28
N ASP A 424 13.52 16.74 -7.60
CA ASP A 424 12.32 16.59 -8.46
C ASP A 424 11.26 15.70 -7.77
N LYS A 425 11.73 14.76 -6.94
CA LYS A 425 10.96 13.97 -5.99
C LYS A 425 9.98 14.79 -5.16
N ASP A 426 10.38 15.84 -4.44
CA ASP A 426 9.51 16.51 -3.46
C ASP A 426 8.38 17.29 -4.13
N LEU A 427 8.62 17.85 -5.32
CA LEU A 427 7.59 18.50 -6.14
C LEU A 427 6.61 17.47 -6.73
N ILE A 428 7.13 16.33 -7.20
CA ILE A 428 6.32 15.23 -7.74
C ILE A 428 5.48 14.58 -6.64
N LEU A 429 6.05 14.32 -5.46
CA LEU A 429 5.37 13.76 -4.30
C LEU A 429 4.33 14.73 -3.73
N ALA A 430 4.65 16.02 -3.63
CA ALA A 430 3.69 17.04 -3.16
C ALA A 430 2.49 17.19 -4.11
N THR A 431 2.70 17.11 -5.44
CA THR A 431 1.59 17.12 -6.41
C THR A 431 0.65 15.94 -6.18
N MET A 432 1.19 14.75 -5.88
CA MET A 432 0.39 13.56 -5.60
C MET A 432 -0.33 13.61 -4.24
N GLU A 433 0.29 14.17 -3.20
CA GLU A 433 -0.37 14.41 -1.91
C GLU A 433 -1.59 15.33 -2.06
N THR A 434 -1.57 16.26 -3.03
CA THR A 434 -2.70 17.17 -3.30
C THR A 434 -3.82 16.58 -4.18
N GLU A 435 -3.56 15.50 -4.91
CA GLU A 435 -4.53 14.82 -5.79
C GLU A 435 -5.37 13.75 -5.06
N HIS A 436 -5.30 13.70 -3.73
CA HIS A 436 -6.04 12.72 -2.94
C HIS A 436 -7.57 12.87 -3.16
N GLN A 437 -8.12 11.97 -3.98
CA GLN A 437 -9.54 11.91 -4.28
C GLN A 437 -10.30 11.60 -2.98
N SER A 438 -11.33 12.39 -2.69
CA SER A 438 -12.03 12.22 -1.42
C SER A 438 -12.70 10.85 -1.35
N ASP A 439 -12.67 10.22 -0.16
CA ASP A 439 -13.36 8.95 0.12
C ASP A 439 -14.85 8.99 -0.26
N TRP A 440 -15.43 10.20 -0.28
CA TRP A 440 -16.79 10.50 -0.71
C TRP A 440 -16.99 10.42 -2.22
N GLU A 441 -16.09 10.99 -3.03
CA GLU A 441 -16.15 10.90 -4.50
C GLU A 441 -16.00 9.46 -4.97
N LEU A 442 -15.08 8.71 -4.36
CA LEU A 442 -14.86 7.30 -4.66
C LEU A 442 -16.08 6.44 -4.28
N GLY A 443 -16.72 6.75 -3.15
CA GLY A 443 -18.00 6.16 -2.78
C GLY A 443 -19.12 6.49 -3.76
N MET A 444 -19.22 7.74 -4.20
CA MET A 444 -20.24 8.15 -5.17
C MET A 444 -20.08 7.41 -6.50
N GLN A 445 -18.85 7.28 -7.01
CA GLN A 445 -18.58 6.53 -8.25
C GLN A 445 -18.98 5.05 -8.13
N TYR A 446 -18.60 4.39 -7.05
CA TYR A 446 -18.91 2.99 -6.81
C TYR A 446 -20.43 2.73 -6.64
N PHE A 447 -21.13 3.62 -5.92
CA PHE A 447 -22.58 3.50 -5.72
C PHE A 447 -23.42 4.07 -6.86
N TRP A 448 -22.84 4.74 -7.86
CA TRP A 448 -23.54 5.19 -9.07
C TRP A 448 -23.75 4.05 -10.09
N ASN A 449 -24.15 2.88 -9.60
CA ASN A 449 -24.49 1.73 -10.42
C ASN A 449 -26.01 1.70 -10.66
N PHE A 450 -26.44 1.28 -11.86
CA PHE A 450 -27.86 1.07 -12.20
C PHE A 450 -28.61 0.30 -11.11
N THR A 451 -27.98 -0.70 -10.49
CA THR A 451 -28.59 -1.49 -9.40
C THR A 451 -28.97 -0.60 -8.21
N VAL A 452 -28.07 0.27 -7.75
CA VAL A 452 -28.32 1.15 -6.58
C VAL A 452 -29.36 2.20 -6.96
N VAL A 453 -29.22 2.82 -8.12
CA VAL A 453 -30.14 3.87 -8.60
C VAL A 453 -31.55 3.31 -8.79
N SER A 454 -31.70 2.13 -9.39
CA SER A 454 -33.00 1.47 -9.56
C SER A 454 -33.62 1.11 -8.22
N THR A 455 -32.81 0.67 -7.25
CA THR A 455 -33.27 0.34 -5.89
C THR A 455 -33.80 1.59 -5.19
N ILE A 456 -33.08 2.71 -5.26
CA ILE A 456 -33.50 3.99 -4.69
C ILE A 456 -34.81 4.45 -5.34
N PHE A 457 -34.92 4.36 -6.67
CA PHE A 457 -36.12 4.75 -7.39
C PHE A 457 -37.33 3.87 -7.02
N MET A 458 -37.16 2.55 -6.97
CA MET A 458 -38.21 1.61 -6.55
C MET A 458 -38.63 1.82 -5.10
N PHE A 459 -37.68 2.07 -4.20
CA PHE A 459 -37.97 2.39 -2.81
C PHE A 459 -38.76 3.70 -2.69
N LEU A 460 -38.34 4.76 -3.40
CA LEU A 460 -39.06 6.04 -3.43
C LEU A 460 -40.46 5.88 -4.01
N TYR A 461 -40.61 5.10 -5.07
CA TYR A 461 -41.91 4.80 -5.66
C TYR A 461 -42.86 4.12 -4.65
N VAL A 462 -42.39 3.07 -3.98
CA VAL A 462 -43.17 2.38 -2.93
C VAL A 462 -43.47 3.33 -1.76
N ALA A 463 -42.50 4.14 -1.33
CA ALA A 463 -42.71 5.10 -0.24
C ALA A 463 -43.75 6.17 -0.60
N VAL A 464 -43.65 6.76 -1.79
CA VAL A 464 -44.62 7.75 -2.31
C VAL A 464 -46.01 7.14 -2.42
N HIS A 465 -46.12 5.91 -2.92
CA HIS A 465 -47.39 5.18 -2.97
C HIS A 465 -48.01 5.02 -1.57
N ILE A 466 -47.21 4.60 -0.59
CA ILE A 466 -47.65 4.49 0.82
C ILE A 466 -48.09 5.85 1.38
N PHE A 467 -47.36 6.94 1.09
CA PHE A 467 -47.71 8.28 1.56
C PHE A 467 -48.98 8.85 0.93
N LEU A 468 -49.29 8.48 -0.32
CA LEU A 468 -50.46 8.96 -1.05
C LEU A 468 -51.72 8.11 -0.81
N CYS A 469 -51.56 6.89 -0.26
CA CYS A 469 -52.66 6.00 0.03
C CYS A 469 -53.55 6.53 1.17
N LYS A 470 -54.86 6.58 0.93
CA LYS A 470 -55.84 6.97 1.96
C LYS A 470 -56.22 5.77 2.82
N PRO A 471 -56.29 5.87 4.15
CA PRO A 471 -56.49 4.74 5.08
C PRO A 471 -57.84 4.01 4.96
N SER A 472 -58.71 4.39 4.02
CA SER A 472 -60.08 3.87 3.85
C SER A 472 -60.43 3.48 2.41
N LYS A 473 -59.46 3.41 1.49
CA LYS A 473 -59.66 2.89 0.12
C LYS A 473 -58.55 1.89 -0.22
N LEU A 474 -58.94 0.72 -0.74
CA LEU A 474 -57.98 -0.17 -1.43
C LEU A 474 -57.49 0.54 -2.69
N GLN A 475 -56.18 0.76 -2.77
CA GLN A 475 -55.49 1.37 -3.90
C GLN A 475 -54.28 0.48 -4.22
N GLY A 476 -54.29 -0.17 -5.39
CA GLY A 476 -53.21 -1.05 -5.84
C GLY A 476 -51.98 -0.27 -6.32
N LEU A 477 -50.86 -0.97 -6.48
CA LEU A 477 -49.57 -0.43 -6.91
C LEU A 477 -49.46 -0.43 -8.46
N GLU A 478 -50.31 0.36 -9.12
CA GLU A 478 -50.48 0.33 -10.58
C GLU A 478 -49.29 0.97 -11.34
N LEU A 479 -48.64 0.19 -12.21
CA LEU A 479 -47.67 0.66 -13.21
C LEU A 479 -48.43 0.93 -14.52
N ASP A 480 -48.49 2.18 -14.97
CA ASP A 480 -49.10 2.54 -16.27
C ASP A 480 -48.48 1.70 -17.40
N GLY A 481 -49.22 0.69 -17.89
CA GLY A 481 -48.82 -0.22 -18.97
C GLY A 481 -48.73 -1.71 -18.62
N LEU A 482 -48.96 -2.13 -17.37
CA LEU A 482 -48.97 -3.54 -16.97
C LEU A 482 -50.14 -3.85 -16.00
N ASP A 483 -51.27 -4.33 -16.53
CA ASP A 483 -52.47 -4.67 -15.75
C ASP A 483 -52.32 -6.05 -15.09
N LEU A 484 -51.76 -6.09 -13.88
CA LEU A 484 -51.73 -7.28 -13.01
C LEU A 484 -52.77 -7.14 -11.89
N PRO A 485 -53.37 -8.23 -11.38
CA PRO A 485 -54.22 -8.16 -10.19
C PRO A 485 -53.45 -7.55 -9.02
N ASP A 486 -54.04 -6.60 -8.30
CA ASP A 486 -53.38 -5.76 -7.28
C ASP A 486 -52.43 -6.52 -6.35
N SER A 487 -52.85 -7.70 -5.85
CA SER A 487 -52.03 -8.53 -4.94
C SER A 487 -50.82 -9.20 -5.60
N PHE A 488 -50.89 -9.50 -6.90
CA PHE A 488 -49.77 -10.08 -7.64
C PHE A 488 -48.74 -9.03 -8.05
N GLY A 489 -49.20 -7.84 -8.45
CA GLY A 489 -48.32 -6.70 -8.74
C GLY A 489 -47.48 -6.31 -7.51
N GLU A 490 -48.14 -6.16 -6.36
CA GLU A 490 -47.50 -5.85 -5.07
C GLU A 490 -46.47 -6.92 -4.64
N MET A 491 -46.78 -8.20 -4.83
CA MET A 491 -45.86 -9.30 -4.51
C MET A 491 -44.61 -9.28 -5.39
N ILE A 492 -44.77 -9.02 -6.70
CA ILE A 492 -43.66 -8.96 -7.65
C ILE A 492 -42.79 -7.73 -7.38
N THR A 493 -43.38 -6.55 -7.20
CA THR A 493 -42.62 -5.32 -6.90
C THR A 493 -41.88 -5.42 -5.58
N THR A 494 -42.49 -6.01 -4.56
CA THR A 494 -41.84 -6.25 -3.26
C THR A 494 -40.72 -7.28 -3.39
N GLY A 495 -40.94 -8.37 -4.13
CA GLY A 495 -39.90 -9.39 -4.39
C GLY A 495 -38.70 -8.81 -5.15
N ILE A 496 -38.92 -7.98 -6.16
CA ILE A 496 -37.87 -7.28 -6.90
C ILE A 496 -37.12 -6.31 -5.98
N LEU A 497 -37.83 -5.53 -5.15
CA LEU A 497 -37.22 -4.60 -4.22
C LEU A 497 -36.35 -5.31 -3.18
N VAL A 498 -36.78 -6.47 -2.67
CA VAL A 498 -35.98 -7.29 -1.73
C VAL A 498 -34.69 -7.79 -2.38
N LEU A 499 -34.76 -8.34 -3.60
CA LEU A 499 -33.58 -8.80 -4.34
C LEU A 499 -32.63 -7.64 -4.67
N GLN A 500 -33.17 -6.47 -5.00
CA GLN A 500 -32.39 -5.25 -5.26
C GLN A 500 -31.72 -4.74 -3.98
N LEU A 501 -32.43 -4.70 -2.86
CA LEU A 501 -31.87 -4.34 -1.55
C LEU A 501 -30.78 -5.32 -1.10
N GLU A 502 -30.93 -6.62 -1.35
CA GLU A 502 -29.90 -7.63 -1.07
C GLU A 502 -28.62 -7.36 -1.89
N ARG A 503 -28.74 -7.02 -3.18
CA ARG A 503 -27.59 -6.65 -4.02
C ARG A 503 -26.92 -5.37 -3.54
N VAL A 504 -27.69 -4.33 -3.20
CA VAL A 504 -27.14 -3.08 -2.66
C VAL A 504 -26.46 -3.33 -1.31
N TYR A 505 -27.05 -4.18 -0.46
CA TYR A 505 -26.43 -4.59 0.79
C TYR A 505 -25.08 -5.26 0.55
N ASN A 506 -25.00 -6.26 -0.33
CA ASN A 506 -23.73 -6.91 -0.66
C ASN A 506 -22.70 -5.91 -1.17
N LEU A 507 -23.10 -4.99 -2.06
CA LEU A 507 -22.25 -3.93 -2.61
C LEU A 507 -21.68 -3.01 -1.51
N VAL A 508 -22.53 -2.54 -0.57
CA VAL A 508 -22.14 -1.72 0.58
C VAL A 508 -21.20 -2.49 1.50
N THR A 509 -21.47 -3.77 1.72
CA THR A 509 -20.72 -4.58 2.65
C THR A 509 -19.32 -4.92 2.11
N HIS A 510 -19.18 -5.10 0.80
CA HIS A 510 -17.89 -5.26 0.11
C HIS A 510 -17.05 -3.98 0.18
N PHE A 511 -17.70 -2.84 -0.08
CA PHE A 511 -17.08 -1.51 0.04
C PHE A 511 -16.52 -1.23 1.44
N VAL A 512 -17.29 -1.59 2.47
CA VAL A 512 -16.87 -1.46 3.86
C VAL A 512 -15.70 -2.41 4.18
N GLU A 513 -15.71 -3.64 3.68
CA GLU A 513 -14.59 -4.59 3.89
C GLU A 513 -13.28 -4.12 3.25
N ALA A 514 -13.32 -3.66 2.00
CA ALA A 514 -12.15 -3.10 1.34
C ALA A 514 -11.57 -1.88 2.10
N ARG A 515 -12.43 -1.10 2.77
CA ARG A 515 -12.01 0.07 3.58
C ARG A 515 -11.59 -0.27 5.01
N LEU A 516 -12.13 -1.33 5.59
CA LEU A 516 -11.76 -1.81 6.93
C LEU A 516 -10.42 -2.54 6.95
N ARG A 517 -9.88 -2.93 5.79
CA ARG A 517 -8.50 -3.42 5.60
C ARG A 517 -7.44 -2.30 5.82
N ARG A 518 -7.63 -1.45 6.83
CA ARG A 518 -6.83 -0.23 7.04
C ARG A 518 -5.48 -0.55 7.65
N GLY A 519 -4.52 -0.67 6.74
CA GLY A 519 -3.09 -0.52 6.94
C GLY A 519 -2.44 -0.37 5.57
N SER A 520 -2.91 0.59 4.75
CA SER A 520 -2.12 0.97 3.57
C SER A 520 -0.86 1.63 4.09
N ASP A 521 0.29 1.26 3.58
CA ASP A 521 1.54 1.91 3.97
C ASP A 521 1.71 3.30 3.32
N HIS A 522 0.65 3.83 2.72
CA HIS A 522 0.65 5.13 2.11
C HIS A 522 1.03 6.22 3.11
N GLY A 523 1.97 7.09 2.72
CA GLY A 523 2.38 8.25 3.50
C GLY A 523 3.20 7.91 4.75
N ILE A 524 3.53 6.63 4.98
CA ILE A 524 4.54 6.26 5.98
C ILE A 524 5.89 6.76 5.50
N LYS A 525 6.51 7.64 6.27
CA LYS A 525 7.86 8.15 6.00
C LYS A 525 8.90 7.11 6.38
N ALA A 526 9.92 6.97 5.54
CA ALA A 526 11.08 6.13 5.82
C ALA A 526 11.80 6.63 7.08
N GLN A 527 12.27 5.68 7.90
CA GLN A 527 13.11 5.96 9.06
C GLN A 527 14.56 5.54 8.83
N GLY A 528 15.50 6.21 9.50
CA GLY A 528 16.93 5.88 9.50
C GLY A 528 17.77 6.61 8.45
N ASP A 529 19.07 6.34 8.50
CA ASP A 529 20.07 6.96 7.61
C ASP A 529 20.60 5.96 6.58
N GLY A 530 20.81 6.42 5.34
CA GLY A 530 21.29 5.58 4.24
C GLY A 530 20.40 5.65 3.01
N TRP A 531 20.25 4.52 2.32
CA TRP A 531 19.49 4.43 1.07
C TRP A 531 17.99 4.28 1.32
N VAL A 532 17.22 5.25 0.86
CA VAL A 532 15.75 5.28 0.96
C VAL A 532 15.16 5.01 -0.42
N LEU A 533 14.25 4.04 -0.47
CA LEU A 533 13.45 3.75 -1.66
C LEU A 533 12.06 4.35 -1.48
N THR A 534 11.69 5.27 -2.37
CA THR A 534 10.35 5.84 -2.46
C THR A 534 9.68 5.37 -3.75
N VAL A 535 8.50 4.76 -3.63
CA VAL A 535 7.70 4.28 -4.75
C VAL A 535 6.38 5.03 -4.75
N ALA A 536 6.12 5.77 -5.83
CA ALA A 536 4.80 6.33 -6.11
C ALA A 536 4.06 5.41 -7.10
N LEU A 537 3.02 4.74 -6.61
CA LEU A 537 2.10 3.93 -7.40
C LEU A 537 1.01 4.85 -7.97
N ILE A 538 1.02 5.04 -9.29
CA ILE A 538 0.09 5.94 -9.98
C ILE A 538 -1.19 5.17 -10.33
N GLU A 539 -1.10 4.27 -11.30
CA GLU A 539 -2.24 3.57 -11.88
C GLU A 539 -1.85 2.19 -12.43
N GLY A 540 -2.87 1.36 -12.68
CA GLY A 540 -2.77 0.11 -13.39
C GLY A 540 -3.62 0.16 -14.64
N SER A 541 -3.27 -0.64 -15.65
CA SER A 541 -4.06 -0.74 -16.87
C SER A 541 -4.23 -2.17 -17.34
N ASN A 542 -5.45 -2.50 -17.79
CA ASN A 542 -5.86 -3.81 -18.29
C ASN A 542 -5.45 -4.96 -17.35
N LEU A 543 -5.67 -4.79 -16.04
CA LEU A 543 -5.38 -5.83 -15.06
C LEU A 543 -6.17 -7.10 -15.36
N ALA A 544 -5.56 -8.25 -15.10
CA ALA A 544 -6.17 -9.54 -15.31
C ALA A 544 -7.34 -9.75 -14.33
N SER A 545 -8.35 -10.51 -14.76
CA SER A 545 -9.38 -11.04 -13.86
C SER A 545 -9.28 -12.57 -13.84
N VAL A 546 -9.42 -13.15 -12.65
CA VAL A 546 -9.43 -14.62 -12.46
C VAL A 546 -10.75 -15.21 -12.98
N ASN A 547 -11.85 -14.45 -12.84
CA ASN A 547 -13.19 -14.87 -13.24
C ASN A 547 -13.74 -13.92 -14.33
N PRO A 548 -14.09 -14.41 -15.54
CA PRO A 548 -14.52 -13.55 -16.65
C PRO A 548 -15.84 -12.80 -16.39
N THR A 549 -16.58 -13.17 -15.36
CA THR A 549 -17.84 -12.51 -14.94
C THR A 549 -17.65 -11.48 -13.84
N GLU A 550 -16.46 -11.40 -13.24
CA GLU A 550 -16.17 -10.59 -12.06
C GLU A 550 -15.04 -9.59 -12.38
N ILE A 551 -15.21 -8.37 -11.89
CA ILE A 551 -14.20 -7.31 -12.03
C ILE A 551 -13.38 -7.34 -10.73
N PRO A 552 -12.05 -7.44 -10.81
CA PRO A 552 -11.20 -7.61 -9.64
C PRO A 552 -11.20 -6.35 -8.77
N ASP A 553 -10.77 -6.55 -7.53
CA ASP A 553 -10.48 -5.55 -6.53
C ASP A 553 -8.95 -5.44 -6.30
N PRO A 554 -8.20 -4.87 -7.27
CA PRO A 554 -6.75 -4.94 -7.25
C PRO A 554 -6.10 -4.16 -6.10
N TYR A 555 -5.05 -4.75 -5.54
CA TYR A 555 -4.05 -4.08 -4.69
C TYR A 555 -2.64 -4.59 -5.00
N VAL A 556 -1.64 -3.78 -4.69
CA VAL A 556 -0.24 -4.05 -5.03
C VAL A 556 0.60 -4.26 -3.77
N VAL A 557 1.46 -5.27 -3.81
CA VAL A 557 2.45 -5.58 -2.78
C VAL A 557 3.83 -5.36 -3.36
N PHE A 558 4.58 -4.46 -2.73
CA PHE A 558 5.97 -4.14 -3.06
C PHE A 558 6.89 -4.84 -2.06
N THR A 559 7.94 -5.49 -2.54
CA THR A 559 8.95 -6.15 -1.70
C THR A 559 10.35 -5.69 -2.08
N CYS A 560 11.09 -5.15 -1.11
CA CYS A 560 12.47 -4.72 -1.27
C CYS A 560 13.28 -5.11 -0.04
N ASN A 561 14.41 -5.79 -0.24
CA ASN A 561 15.30 -6.26 0.84
C ASN A 561 14.55 -7.01 1.98
N GLY A 562 13.59 -7.86 1.64
CA GLY A 562 12.80 -8.64 2.62
C GLY A 562 11.70 -7.87 3.35
N LYS A 563 11.64 -6.54 3.22
CA LYS A 563 10.52 -5.72 3.73
C LYS A 563 9.41 -5.61 2.69
N THR A 564 8.17 -5.55 3.14
CA THR A 564 6.99 -5.42 2.26
C THR A 564 6.21 -4.15 2.56
N ARG A 565 5.62 -3.56 1.51
CA ARG A 565 4.71 -2.41 1.57
C ARG A 565 3.48 -2.69 0.71
N THR A 566 2.30 -2.28 1.17
CA THR A 566 1.02 -2.62 0.52
C THR A 566 0.19 -1.38 0.19
N SER A 567 -0.39 -1.36 -1.01
CA SER A 567 -1.30 -0.30 -1.45
C SER A 567 -2.72 -0.49 -0.90
N SER A 568 -3.57 0.52 -1.07
CA SER A 568 -5.01 0.34 -0.89
C SER A 568 -5.61 -0.56 -1.96
N VAL A 569 -6.79 -1.10 -1.63
CA VAL A 569 -7.62 -1.89 -2.54
C VAL A 569 -8.49 -0.94 -3.38
N LYS A 570 -8.49 -1.13 -4.71
CA LYS A 570 -9.38 -0.40 -5.61
C LYS A 570 -10.49 -1.33 -6.04
N LEU A 571 -11.73 -0.92 -5.82
CA LEU A 571 -12.91 -1.76 -6.01
C LEU A 571 -13.31 -1.81 -7.49
N GLN A 572 -13.58 -3.02 -7.98
CA GLN A 572 -14.23 -3.34 -9.25
C GLN A 572 -13.65 -2.56 -10.43
N THR A 573 -12.33 -2.66 -10.62
CA THR A 573 -11.66 -1.97 -11.71
C THR A 573 -10.52 -2.78 -12.32
N LEU A 574 -10.43 -2.76 -13.65
CA LEU A 574 -9.27 -3.27 -14.41
C LEU A 574 -8.22 -2.19 -14.64
N ASP A 575 -8.58 -0.93 -14.45
CA ASP A 575 -7.73 0.25 -14.62
C ASP A 575 -7.74 1.09 -13.32
N PRO A 576 -7.18 0.54 -12.21
CA PRO A 576 -7.16 1.22 -10.92
C PRO A 576 -6.26 2.45 -10.93
N VAL A 577 -6.68 3.49 -10.22
CA VAL A 577 -5.86 4.67 -9.91
C VAL A 577 -5.63 4.72 -8.40
N TRP A 578 -4.36 4.63 -7.98
CA TRP A 578 -3.95 4.65 -6.57
C TRP A 578 -3.51 6.02 -6.11
N ASN A 579 -2.58 6.63 -6.83
CA ASN A 579 -1.88 7.85 -6.42
C ASN A 579 -1.30 7.74 -5.00
N GLU A 580 -0.62 6.63 -4.72
CA GLU A 580 -0.09 6.31 -3.39
C GLU A 580 1.43 6.34 -3.37
N ILE A 581 1.98 7.02 -2.38
CA ILE A 581 3.41 7.06 -2.07
C ILE A 581 3.71 6.06 -0.95
N LEU A 582 4.66 5.16 -1.19
CA LEU A 582 5.12 4.11 -0.30
C LEU A 582 6.64 4.27 -0.10
N GLU A 583 7.09 4.48 1.13
CA GLU A 583 8.52 4.59 1.44
C GLU A 583 9.03 3.38 2.22
N PHE A 584 10.21 2.89 1.84
CA PHE A 584 10.94 1.85 2.57
C PHE A 584 12.00 2.50 3.46
N ASP A 585 12.15 2.00 4.68
CA ASP A 585 13.15 2.49 5.63
C ASP A 585 14.55 2.45 5.04
N ALA A 586 15.40 3.36 5.51
CA ALA A 586 16.76 3.48 5.04
C ALA A 586 17.56 2.19 5.31
N VAL A 587 18.32 1.77 4.31
CA VAL A 587 19.23 0.63 4.41
C VAL A 587 20.67 1.07 4.12
N GLU A 588 21.64 0.44 4.79
CA GLU A 588 23.06 0.74 4.56
C GLU A 588 23.51 0.44 3.13
N ASP A 589 22.99 -0.65 2.56
CA ASP A 589 23.37 -1.15 1.25
C ASP A 589 22.35 -0.74 0.17
N PRO A 590 22.78 -0.25 -1.00
CA PRO A 590 21.85 0.13 -2.05
C PRO A 590 21.07 -1.10 -2.54
N PRO A 591 19.73 -1.01 -2.62
CA PRO A 591 18.90 -2.06 -3.17
C PRO A 591 19.19 -2.24 -4.66
N ALA A 592 19.12 -3.47 -5.13
CA ALA A 592 19.31 -3.81 -6.54
C ALA A 592 17.99 -4.05 -7.27
N VAL A 593 16.98 -4.57 -6.56
CA VAL A 593 15.74 -5.06 -7.14
C VAL A 593 14.53 -4.66 -6.28
N LEU A 594 13.42 -4.33 -6.94
CA LEU A 594 12.09 -4.21 -6.35
C LEU A 594 11.16 -5.26 -6.98
N ASP A 595 10.65 -6.15 -6.13
CA ASP A 595 9.63 -7.14 -6.51
C ASP A 595 8.24 -6.54 -6.32
N ILE A 596 7.36 -6.76 -7.29
CA ILE A 596 6.00 -6.19 -7.32
C ILE A 596 5.02 -7.31 -7.65
N GLU A 597 3.93 -7.41 -6.90
CA GLU A 597 2.87 -8.36 -7.16
C GLU A 597 1.50 -7.71 -6.97
N VAL A 598 0.59 -7.98 -7.91
CA VAL A 598 -0.78 -7.48 -7.89
C VAL A 598 -1.71 -8.62 -7.49
N PHE A 599 -2.62 -8.36 -6.59
CA PHE A 599 -3.56 -9.33 -6.05
C PHE A 599 -5.00 -8.85 -6.16
N ASP A 600 -5.93 -9.80 -6.24
CA ASP A 600 -7.37 -9.59 -6.12
C ASP A 600 -7.78 -9.67 -4.64
N PHE A 601 -8.65 -8.77 -4.19
CA PHE A 601 -9.16 -8.76 -2.83
C PHE A 601 -10.54 -9.44 -2.75
N ASP A 602 -10.55 -10.66 -2.22
CA ASP A 602 -11.78 -11.46 -2.06
C ASP A 602 -12.40 -11.41 -0.65
N GLY A 603 -11.74 -10.73 0.31
CA GLY A 603 -12.23 -10.58 1.68
C GLY A 603 -11.20 -10.87 2.78
N PRO A 604 -11.59 -10.73 4.06
CA PRO A 604 -10.66 -10.78 5.19
C PRO A 604 -10.16 -12.18 5.58
N PHE A 605 -10.61 -13.24 4.91
CA PHE A 605 -10.27 -14.62 5.28
C PHE A 605 -10.01 -15.51 4.06
N ASP A 606 -9.77 -14.90 2.90
CA ASP A 606 -9.59 -15.59 1.63
C ASP A 606 -8.15 -15.46 1.15
N GLN A 607 -7.67 -16.48 0.43
CA GLN A 607 -6.29 -16.55 -0.05
C GLN A 607 -6.17 -15.65 -1.29
N ALA A 608 -5.42 -14.56 -1.19
CA ALA A 608 -5.32 -13.56 -2.24
C ALA A 608 -4.84 -14.16 -3.57
N SER A 609 -5.66 -14.01 -4.62
CA SER A 609 -5.36 -14.49 -5.96
C SER A 609 -4.41 -13.53 -6.68
N SER A 610 -3.27 -14.01 -7.19
CA SER A 610 -2.30 -13.17 -7.91
C SER A 610 -2.79 -12.85 -9.32
N LEU A 611 -2.90 -11.55 -9.63
CA LEU A 611 -3.29 -11.02 -10.94
C LEU A 611 -2.10 -10.80 -11.87
N GLY A 612 -0.88 -10.76 -11.32
CA GLY A 612 0.36 -10.64 -12.08
C GLY A 612 1.52 -10.17 -11.20
N HIS A 613 2.75 -10.41 -11.65
CA HIS A 613 3.96 -10.00 -10.93
C HIS A 613 4.96 -9.32 -11.86
N CYS A 614 5.82 -8.45 -11.35
CA CYS A 614 6.97 -7.94 -12.11
C CYS A 614 8.16 -7.65 -11.18
N GLU A 615 9.33 -7.49 -11.78
CA GLU A 615 10.58 -7.23 -11.06
C GLU A 615 11.29 -6.05 -11.73
N ILE A 616 11.60 -5.01 -10.97
CA ILE A 616 12.35 -3.83 -11.44
C ILE A 616 13.79 -3.96 -10.97
N ASN A 617 14.73 -3.96 -11.91
CA ASN A 617 16.16 -3.93 -11.61
C ASN A 617 16.69 -2.50 -11.76
N PHE A 618 17.03 -1.86 -10.64
CA PHE A 618 17.46 -0.46 -10.60
C PHE A 618 18.73 -0.17 -11.40
N LEU A 619 19.54 -1.17 -11.70
CA LEU A 619 20.78 -1.02 -12.47
C LEU A 619 20.58 -1.09 -13.98
N LYS A 620 19.38 -1.51 -14.43
CA LYS A 620 19.03 -1.56 -15.85
C LYS A 620 18.26 -0.33 -16.32
N HIS A 621 17.85 0.53 -15.38
CA HIS A 621 17.09 1.73 -15.65
C HIS A 621 17.88 2.96 -15.23
N SER A 622 17.73 4.04 -15.99
CA SER A 622 18.23 5.35 -15.61
C SER A 622 17.33 6.00 -14.55
N ALA A 623 17.83 7.01 -13.83
CA ALA A 623 17.01 7.75 -12.89
C ALA A 623 15.83 8.42 -13.59
N GLU A 624 16.03 8.90 -14.83
CA GLU A 624 14.97 9.49 -15.65
C GLU A 624 13.91 8.47 -16.08
N GLU A 625 14.30 7.22 -16.37
CA GLU A 625 13.36 6.14 -16.66
C GLU A 625 12.56 5.71 -15.42
N LEU A 626 13.22 5.65 -14.25
CA LEU A 626 12.55 5.27 -13.00
C LEU A 626 11.59 6.36 -12.51
N ALA A 627 11.87 7.63 -12.81
CA ALA A 627 11.00 8.74 -12.45
C ALA A 627 9.63 8.70 -13.15
N ASP A 628 9.49 7.95 -14.25
CA ASP A 628 8.20 7.74 -14.93
C ASP A 628 8.21 6.42 -15.73
N LEU A 629 7.77 5.32 -15.09
CA LEU A 629 7.94 3.97 -15.61
C LEU A 629 6.62 3.22 -15.78
N TRP A 630 6.39 2.68 -16.98
CA TRP A 630 5.37 1.67 -17.24
C TRP A 630 5.99 0.27 -17.27
N VAL A 631 5.53 -0.61 -16.39
CA VAL A 631 6.01 -2.00 -16.27
C VAL A 631 4.91 -2.99 -16.66
N ASN A 632 5.24 -3.97 -17.49
CA ASN A 632 4.32 -5.05 -17.83
C ASN A 632 4.34 -6.11 -16.72
N LEU A 633 3.17 -6.66 -16.41
CA LEU A 633 3.04 -7.77 -15.47
C LEU A 633 3.25 -9.12 -16.19
N ASP A 634 4.07 -9.96 -15.57
CA ASP A 634 4.26 -11.36 -15.91
C ASP A 634 3.20 -12.23 -15.24
N GLY A 635 2.91 -13.36 -15.88
CA GLY A 635 1.85 -14.29 -15.50
C GLY A 635 0.94 -14.62 -16.69
N LYS A 636 0.41 -15.84 -16.77
CA LYS A 636 -0.41 -16.27 -17.93
C LYS A 636 -1.58 -15.31 -18.18
N THR A 637 -2.33 -15.00 -17.12
CA THR A 637 -3.52 -14.13 -17.18
C THR A 637 -3.14 -12.67 -17.43
N ALA A 638 -2.08 -12.18 -16.77
CA ALA A 638 -1.54 -10.85 -16.98
C ALA A 638 -1.09 -10.61 -18.44
N GLN A 639 -0.38 -11.58 -19.02
CA GLN A 639 0.11 -11.50 -20.39
C GLN A 639 -1.02 -11.57 -21.42
N SER A 640 -2.08 -12.35 -21.17
CA SER A 640 -3.26 -12.37 -22.04
C SER A 640 -4.03 -11.05 -22.02
N SER A 641 -4.11 -10.40 -20.86
CA SER A 641 -4.78 -9.12 -20.69
C SER A 641 -3.88 -7.92 -21.01
N GLN A 642 -2.58 -8.14 -21.25
CA GLN A 642 -1.57 -7.09 -21.41
C GLN A 642 -1.51 -6.13 -20.21
N SER A 643 -1.61 -6.68 -19.01
CA SER A 643 -1.66 -5.92 -17.75
C SER A 643 -0.38 -5.14 -17.48
N LYS A 644 -0.51 -3.89 -17.05
CA LYS A 644 0.63 -2.98 -16.76
C LYS A 644 0.39 -2.16 -15.52
N LEU A 645 1.48 -1.69 -14.92
CA LEU A 645 1.50 -0.72 -13.82
C LEU A 645 2.31 0.51 -14.21
N HIS A 646 1.86 1.67 -13.74
CA HIS A 646 2.55 2.95 -13.85
C HIS A 646 3.09 3.37 -12.49
N LEU A 647 4.39 3.56 -12.42
CA LEU A 647 5.15 3.78 -11.20
C LEU A 647 6.12 4.94 -11.39
N ARG A 648 6.40 5.67 -10.32
CA ARG A 648 7.58 6.54 -10.22
C ARG A 648 8.41 6.08 -9.04
N VAL A 649 9.68 5.77 -9.29
CA VAL A 649 10.57 5.17 -8.31
C VAL A 649 11.77 6.08 -8.10
N PHE A 650 12.02 6.45 -6.85
CA PHE A 650 13.14 7.28 -6.45
C PHE A 650 14.01 6.50 -5.47
N LEU A 651 15.31 6.49 -5.74
CA LEU A 651 16.30 5.87 -4.87
C LEU A 651 17.30 6.92 -4.43
N ASP A 652 17.15 7.39 -3.20
CA ASP A 652 17.97 8.45 -2.63
C ASP A 652 18.90 7.90 -1.55
N ASN A 653 19.98 8.61 -1.29
CA ASN A 653 20.85 8.33 -0.15
C ASN A 653 20.96 9.56 0.74
N ASN A 654 20.35 9.47 1.93
CA ASN A 654 20.23 10.58 2.86
C ASN A 654 21.56 10.97 3.54
N ASN A 655 22.59 10.12 3.48
CA ASN A 655 23.93 10.36 4.07
C ASN A 655 25.05 10.57 3.02
N GLY A 656 24.69 10.60 1.72
CA GLY A 656 25.61 10.95 0.63
C GLY A 656 26.92 10.16 0.61
N VAL A 657 28.06 10.86 0.68
CA VAL A 657 29.41 10.28 0.56
C VAL A 657 29.82 9.50 1.82
N GLU A 658 29.22 9.77 2.98
CA GLU A 658 29.59 9.11 4.24
C GLU A 658 29.17 7.64 4.24
N THR A 659 27.96 7.32 3.76
CA THR A 659 27.49 5.92 3.59
C THR A 659 28.45 5.08 2.73
N ILE A 660 28.99 5.69 1.66
CA ILE A 660 29.96 5.02 0.78
C ILE A 660 31.27 4.75 1.52
N ARG A 661 31.71 5.69 2.36
CA ARG A 661 32.92 5.54 3.18
C ARG A 661 32.73 4.47 4.25
N ASP A 662 31.58 4.43 4.89
CA ASP A 662 31.25 3.46 5.92
C ASP A 662 31.12 2.05 5.32
N TYR A 663 30.45 1.93 4.18
CA TYR A 663 30.41 0.70 3.40
C TYR A 663 31.80 0.19 3.05
N LEU A 664 32.66 1.06 2.52
CA LEU A 664 34.04 0.69 2.18
C LEU A 664 34.83 0.29 3.43
N SER A 665 34.67 0.99 4.55
CA SER A 665 35.37 0.69 5.81
C SER A 665 34.94 -0.66 6.39
N ASN A 666 33.63 -0.97 6.33
CA ASN A 666 33.10 -2.27 6.72
C ASN A 666 33.65 -3.39 5.82
N LEU A 667 33.72 -3.15 4.51
CA LEU A 667 34.28 -4.09 3.55
C LEU A 667 35.80 -4.24 3.70
N GLU A 668 36.53 -3.18 4.06
CA GLU A 668 37.97 -3.22 4.36
C GLU A 668 38.28 -4.19 5.50
N ARG A 669 37.43 -4.16 6.56
CA ARG A 669 37.53 -5.06 7.72
C ARG A 669 37.42 -6.53 7.30
N GLU A 670 36.59 -6.84 6.31
CA GLU A 670 36.41 -8.21 5.82
C GLU A 670 37.44 -8.64 4.77
N VAL A 671 37.85 -7.74 3.88
CA VAL A 671 38.77 -8.03 2.78
C VAL A 671 40.24 -8.02 3.25
N GLY A 672 40.54 -7.36 4.37
CA GLY A 672 41.90 -7.26 4.92
C GLY A 672 42.84 -6.39 4.05
N LYS A 673 42.26 -5.50 3.24
CA LYS A 673 42.97 -4.60 2.33
C LYS A 673 42.27 -3.25 2.32
N LYS A 674 43.05 -2.17 2.34
CA LYS A 674 42.53 -0.81 2.20
C LYS A 674 41.87 -0.60 0.83
N LEU A 675 40.59 -0.23 0.82
CA LEU A 675 39.73 0.03 -0.32
C LEU A 675 39.39 1.52 -0.33
N ASN A 676 40.18 2.30 -1.07
CA ASN A 676 39.87 3.71 -1.26
C ASN A 676 38.88 3.90 -2.41
N ILE A 677 38.00 4.90 -2.26
CA ILE A 677 37.19 5.44 -3.36
C ILE A 677 38.10 5.73 -4.55
N ARG A 678 37.72 5.24 -5.73
CA ARG A 678 38.48 5.47 -6.97
C ARG A 678 38.28 6.90 -7.44
N SER A 679 39.26 7.43 -8.17
CA SER A 679 39.15 8.76 -8.79
C SER A 679 37.84 8.90 -9.58
N PRO A 680 37.15 10.06 -9.53
CA PRO A 680 35.87 10.27 -10.24
C PRO A 680 35.93 9.89 -11.73
N HIS A 681 37.06 10.15 -12.38
CA HIS A 681 37.26 9.77 -13.79
C HIS A 681 37.21 8.26 -14.04
N ARG A 682 37.87 7.44 -13.19
CA ARG A 682 37.79 5.97 -13.29
C ARG A 682 36.38 5.47 -12.99
N ASN A 683 35.70 6.08 -12.03
CA ASN A 683 34.33 5.72 -11.68
C ASN A 683 33.35 5.99 -12.83
N SER A 684 33.40 7.20 -13.39
CA SER A 684 32.61 7.59 -14.55
C SER A 684 32.87 6.70 -15.77
N THR A 685 34.12 6.29 -15.98
CA THR A 685 34.46 5.35 -17.06
C THR A 685 33.83 3.97 -16.85
N PHE A 686 33.86 3.46 -15.61
CA PHE A 686 33.21 2.20 -15.24
C PHE A 686 31.69 2.25 -15.42
N GLN A 687 31.04 3.31 -14.93
CA GLN A 687 29.60 3.54 -15.11
C GLN A 687 29.21 3.57 -16.58
N LYS A 688 29.91 4.36 -17.40
CA LYS A 688 29.69 4.44 -18.85
C LYS A 688 29.95 3.12 -19.58
N LEU A 689 30.90 2.30 -19.09
CA LEU A 689 31.26 1.03 -19.73
C LEU A 689 30.11 0.03 -19.67
N PHE A 690 29.42 -0.02 -18.54
CA PHE A 690 28.34 -0.97 -18.25
C PHE A 690 26.94 -0.35 -18.34
N GLY A 691 26.82 0.97 -18.51
CA GLY A 691 25.53 1.67 -18.54
C GLY A 691 24.88 1.74 -17.16
N LEU A 692 25.67 1.98 -16.11
CA LEU A 692 25.23 1.97 -14.71
C LEU A 692 24.85 3.37 -14.25
N PRO A 693 23.93 3.48 -13.28
CA PRO A 693 23.49 4.76 -12.75
C PRO A 693 24.61 5.41 -11.90
N PRO A 694 24.56 6.74 -11.69
CA PRO A 694 25.68 7.50 -11.13
C PRO A 694 26.02 7.14 -9.69
N GLU A 695 25.10 6.49 -8.98
CA GLU A 695 25.29 6.09 -7.60
C GLU A 695 26.07 4.76 -7.48
N GLU A 696 26.23 4.00 -8.57
CA GLU A 696 27.07 2.80 -8.58
C GLU A 696 28.56 3.16 -8.69
N PHE A 697 29.38 2.68 -7.75
CA PHE A 697 30.81 2.97 -7.74
C PHE A 697 31.70 1.72 -7.84
N LEU A 698 32.85 1.90 -8.49
CA LEU A 698 33.85 0.87 -8.68
C LEU A 698 34.64 0.64 -7.39
N ILE A 699 34.51 -0.54 -6.82
CA ILE A 699 35.28 -1.00 -5.65
C ILE A 699 36.66 -1.47 -6.09
N SER A 700 36.69 -2.44 -6.99
CA SER A 700 37.93 -3.07 -7.46
C SER A 700 37.82 -3.60 -8.87
N ASP A 701 38.96 -3.72 -9.53
CA ASP A 701 39.04 -4.28 -10.87
C ASP A 701 40.26 -5.20 -11.01
N PHE A 702 40.07 -6.34 -11.68
CA PHE A 702 41.08 -7.40 -11.80
C PHE A 702 41.24 -7.83 -13.25
N SER A 703 42.48 -7.79 -13.75
CA SER A 703 42.80 -8.38 -15.06
C SER A 703 42.70 -9.90 -14.98
N CYS A 704 41.92 -10.50 -15.88
CA CYS A 704 41.71 -11.94 -15.96
C CYS A 704 41.34 -12.35 -17.40
N SER A 705 41.21 -13.66 -17.63
CA SER A 705 40.72 -14.21 -18.89
C SER A 705 39.43 -14.99 -18.65
N LEU A 706 38.42 -14.73 -19.48
CA LEU A 706 37.17 -15.47 -19.50
C LEU A 706 37.31 -16.71 -20.40
N LYS A 707 37.07 -17.89 -19.85
CA LYS A 707 37.13 -19.16 -20.59
C LYS A 707 35.88 -19.33 -21.44
N ARG A 708 36.04 -19.27 -22.76
CA ARG A 708 35.02 -19.63 -23.76
C ARG A 708 35.62 -20.65 -24.74
N LYS A 709 35.01 -20.80 -25.93
CA LYS A 709 35.64 -21.57 -27.03
C LYS A 709 37.05 -21.04 -27.36
N MET A 710 37.22 -19.72 -27.30
CA MET A 710 38.52 -19.04 -27.32
C MET A 710 38.64 -18.21 -26.04
N PRO A 711 39.74 -18.33 -25.26
CA PRO A 711 39.94 -17.51 -24.06
C PRO A 711 39.97 -16.03 -24.41
N LEU A 712 39.21 -15.24 -23.67
CA LEU A 712 39.09 -13.80 -23.91
C LEU A 712 39.74 -13.04 -22.77
N GLN A 713 40.87 -12.40 -23.04
CA GLN A 713 41.58 -11.58 -22.06
C GLN A 713 40.84 -10.26 -21.83
N GLY A 714 40.57 -9.94 -20.57
CA GLY A 714 39.79 -8.78 -20.18
C GLY A 714 40.01 -8.37 -18.73
N ARG A 715 39.04 -7.65 -18.18
CA ARG A 715 39.02 -7.23 -16.79
C ARG A 715 37.66 -7.50 -16.18
N LEU A 716 37.67 -8.00 -14.95
CA LEU A 716 36.52 -8.10 -14.07
C LEU A 716 36.43 -6.82 -13.23
N PHE A 717 35.26 -6.22 -13.16
CA PHE A 717 34.95 -5.01 -12.41
C PHE A 717 33.96 -5.37 -11.31
N LEU A 718 34.25 -4.94 -10.08
CA LEU A 718 33.46 -5.22 -8.89
C LEU A 718 32.94 -3.91 -8.32
N SER A 719 31.66 -3.92 -7.98
CA SER A 719 30.94 -2.79 -7.41
C SER A 719 30.01 -3.29 -6.30
N ALA A 720 29.26 -2.40 -5.67
CA ALA A 720 28.41 -2.76 -4.55
C ALA A 720 27.35 -3.78 -5.01
N ARG A 721 26.71 -3.57 -6.16
CA ARG A 721 25.58 -4.38 -6.64
C ARG A 721 25.93 -5.36 -7.77
N ILE A 722 27.01 -5.13 -8.53
CA ILE A 722 27.35 -5.96 -9.71
C ILE A 722 28.76 -6.56 -9.73
N VAL A 723 28.86 -7.67 -10.48
CA VAL A 723 30.08 -8.19 -11.09
C VAL A 723 30.01 -7.99 -12.60
N GLY A 724 30.89 -7.16 -13.15
CA GLY A 724 30.97 -6.88 -14.59
C GLY A 724 32.23 -7.45 -15.23
N PHE A 725 32.15 -7.90 -16.48
CA PHE A 725 33.32 -8.29 -17.28
C PHE A 725 33.36 -7.49 -18.58
N TYR A 726 34.55 -7.00 -18.92
CA TYR A 726 34.80 -6.33 -20.20
C TYR A 726 36.10 -6.81 -20.84
N ALA A 727 36.03 -7.07 -22.14
CA ALA A 727 37.16 -7.36 -23.00
C ALA A 727 36.99 -6.73 -24.38
N ASN A 728 38.11 -6.32 -24.98
CA ASN A 728 38.16 -5.81 -26.34
C ASN A 728 39.29 -6.54 -27.08
N LEU A 729 38.92 -7.47 -27.96
CA LEU A 729 39.86 -8.23 -28.76
C LEU A 729 39.59 -7.94 -30.25
N PHE A 730 40.57 -7.38 -30.95
CA PHE A 730 40.44 -6.99 -32.37
C PHE A 730 39.19 -6.13 -32.68
N GLY A 731 38.85 -5.17 -31.81
CA GLY A 731 37.68 -4.30 -31.96
C GLY A 731 36.35 -4.94 -31.56
N HIS A 732 36.32 -6.25 -31.30
CA HIS A 732 35.14 -6.94 -30.79
C HIS A 732 35.06 -6.77 -29.28
N LYS A 733 34.07 -5.98 -28.85
CA LYS A 733 33.80 -5.70 -27.44
C LYS A 733 32.86 -6.77 -26.87
N THR A 734 33.32 -7.49 -25.86
CA THR A 734 32.46 -8.35 -25.03
C THR A 734 32.26 -7.65 -23.70
N ARG A 735 31.01 -7.35 -23.36
CA ARG A 735 30.63 -6.74 -22.08
C ARG A 735 29.39 -7.42 -21.52
N PHE A 736 29.37 -7.70 -20.24
CA PHE A 736 28.19 -8.16 -19.50
C PHE A 736 28.38 -7.92 -18.01
N PHE A 737 27.29 -7.90 -17.27
CA PHE A 737 27.30 -7.95 -15.81
C PHE A 737 26.15 -8.80 -15.29
N PHE A 738 26.25 -9.22 -14.04
CA PHE A 738 25.17 -9.85 -13.27
C PHE A 738 25.20 -9.34 -11.83
N LEU A 739 24.06 -9.43 -11.15
CA LEU A 739 23.94 -8.99 -9.76
C LEU A 739 24.65 -9.98 -8.83
N TRP A 740 25.15 -9.50 -7.69
CA TRP A 740 25.58 -10.41 -6.61
C TRP A 740 24.43 -11.33 -6.16
N GLU A 741 23.21 -10.82 -6.18
CA GLU A 741 21.96 -11.54 -5.90
C GLU A 741 21.57 -12.57 -6.96
N ASP A 742 22.23 -12.60 -8.12
CA ASP A 742 22.01 -13.63 -9.15
C ASP A 742 22.91 -14.85 -8.93
N ILE A 743 24.01 -14.70 -8.18
CA ILE A 743 25.05 -15.72 -8.01
C ILE A 743 24.62 -16.77 -6.99
N GLU A 744 24.40 -18.00 -7.45
CA GLU A 744 24.09 -19.17 -6.63
C GLU A 744 25.30 -19.67 -5.83
N ASP A 745 26.45 -19.78 -6.50
CA ASP A 745 27.67 -20.30 -5.90
C ASP A 745 28.93 -19.74 -6.59
N ILE A 746 30.04 -19.72 -5.85
CA ILE A 746 31.37 -19.35 -6.35
C ILE A 746 32.39 -20.41 -5.93
N GLN A 747 32.98 -21.08 -6.93
CA GLN A 747 33.93 -22.17 -6.70
C GLN A 747 35.33 -21.80 -7.19
N VAL A 748 36.35 -22.28 -6.47
CA VAL A 748 37.75 -22.18 -6.88
C VAL A 748 38.24 -23.54 -7.34
N LEU A 749 38.47 -23.67 -8.65
CA LEU A 749 38.98 -24.88 -9.27
C LEU A 749 40.52 -24.88 -9.31
N PRO A 750 41.16 -26.04 -9.08
CA PRO A 750 42.61 -26.15 -9.06
C PRO A 750 43.23 -25.88 -10.45
N PRO A 751 44.52 -25.50 -10.49
CA PRO A 751 45.24 -25.28 -11.73
C PRO A 751 45.20 -26.50 -12.67
N SER A 752 44.96 -26.24 -13.96
CA SER A 752 45.00 -27.26 -15.02
C SER A 752 45.91 -26.85 -16.18
N LEU A 753 46.28 -27.81 -17.04
CA LEU A 753 46.99 -27.53 -18.30
C LEU A 753 46.16 -26.61 -19.21
N ALA A 754 44.84 -26.76 -19.22
CA ALA A 754 43.93 -25.92 -20.00
C ALA A 754 43.82 -24.46 -19.50
N THR A 755 44.37 -24.16 -18.32
CA THR A 755 44.34 -22.83 -17.67
C THR A 755 45.75 -22.29 -17.43
N VAL A 756 46.75 -22.84 -18.15
CA VAL A 756 48.15 -22.41 -18.10
C VAL A 756 48.69 -22.38 -16.66
N GLY A 757 48.34 -23.38 -15.85
CA GLY A 757 48.83 -23.48 -14.47
C GLY A 757 48.26 -22.44 -13.49
N SER A 758 47.26 -21.65 -13.89
CA SER A 758 46.54 -20.73 -13.00
C SER A 758 45.25 -21.36 -12.43
N PRO A 759 44.89 -21.09 -11.15
CA PRO A 759 43.58 -21.45 -10.60
C PRO A 759 42.44 -20.77 -11.38
N THR A 760 41.26 -21.39 -11.38
CA THR A 760 40.05 -20.86 -12.04
C THR A 760 39.00 -20.52 -11.00
N LEU A 761 38.36 -19.36 -11.15
CA LEU A 761 37.19 -18.95 -10.40
C LEU A 761 35.95 -19.24 -11.25
N GLU A 762 35.08 -20.11 -10.77
CA GLU A 762 33.80 -20.43 -11.36
C GLU A 762 32.71 -19.67 -10.62
N ILE A 763 31.85 -18.97 -11.36
CA ILE A 763 30.66 -18.29 -10.84
C ILE A 763 29.44 -18.91 -11.50
N ILE A 764 28.51 -19.39 -10.67
CA ILE A 764 27.29 -20.09 -11.09
C ILE A 764 26.11 -19.17 -10.76
N LEU A 765 25.29 -18.85 -11.76
CA LEU A 765 24.07 -18.05 -11.57
C LEU A 765 22.85 -18.95 -11.40
N HIS A 766 21.86 -18.48 -10.64
CA HIS A 766 20.57 -19.16 -10.54
C HIS A 766 19.90 -19.33 -11.90
N LYS A 767 19.10 -20.40 -12.03
CA LYS A 767 18.33 -20.71 -13.22
C LYS A 767 17.46 -19.51 -13.63
N GLY A 768 17.59 -19.10 -14.89
CA GLY A 768 16.85 -17.97 -15.46
C GLY A 768 17.37 -16.57 -15.07
N ARG A 769 18.43 -16.45 -14.27
CA ARG A 769 19.08 -15.16 -13.94
C ARG A 769 20.27 -14.87 -14.84
N GLY A 770 20.63 -13.59 -14.96
CA GLY A 770 21.76 -13.15 -15.78
C GLY A 770 21.64 -13.47 -17.28
N LEU A 771 20.41 -13.52 -17.82
CA LEU A 771 20.15 -13.87 -19.22
C LEU A 771 20.91 -12.96 -20.21
N ASP A 772 21.06 -11.68 -19.89
CA ASP A 772 21.82 -10.73 -20.69
C ASP A 772 23.33 -11.08 -20.75
N ALA A 773 23.84 -11.75 -19.71
CA ALA A 773 25.20 -12.23 -19.62
C ALA A 773 25.40 -13.61 -20.26
N ARG A 774 24.35 -14.25 -20.81
CA ARG A 774 24.39 -15.61 -21.37
C ARG A 774 25.49 -15.80 -22.42
N HIS A 775 25.78 -14.77 -23.21
CA HIS A 775 26.83 -14.85 -24.23
C HIS A 775 28.25 -14.99 -23.63
N GLY A 776 28.44 -14.59 -22.37
CA GLY A 776 29.69 -14.73 -21.63
C GLY A 776 29.86 -16.12 -20.98
N ALA A 777 28.78 -16.85 -20.75
CA ALA A 777 28.80 -18.16 -20.13
C ALA A 777 29.45 -19.21 -21.06
N LYS A 778 30.14 -20.19 -20.45
CA LYS A 778 30.81 -21.26 -21.19
C LYS A 778 29.87 -22.43 -21.46
N THR A 779 29.02 -22.75 -20.50
CA THR A 779 28.08 -23.87 -20.51
C THR A 779 26.77 -23.43 -19.88
N LEU A 780 25.67 -23.94 -20.45
CA LEU A 780 24.40 -24.10 -19.76
C LEU A 780 24.45 -25.52 -19.18
N ASP A 781 24.20 -25.69 -17.88
CA ASP A 781 24.07 -27.03 -17.30
C ASP A 781 22.74 -27.68 -17.73
N GLU A 782 22.50 -28.92 -17.28
CA GLU A 782 21.28 -29.66 -17.60
C GLU A 782 20.05 -29.03 -16.92
N GLU A 783 20.26 -28.30 -15.82
CA GLU A 783 19.26 -27.60 -15.03
C GLU A 783 18.88 -26.21 -15.59
N GLY A 784 19.68 -25.64 -16.49
CA GLY A 784 19.47 -24.34 -17.13
C GLY A 784 20.19 -23.13 -16.50
N ARG A 785 21.18 -23.35 -15.63
CA ARG A 785 22.05 -22.34 -14.99
C ARG A 785 23.23 -21.94 -15.88
N LEU A 786 23.75 -20.73 -15.65
CA LEU A 786 24.86 -20.15 -16.41
C LEU A 786 26.17 -20.26 -15.62
N HIS A 787 27.18 -20.87 -16.23
CA HIS A 787 28.52 -21.03 -15.64
C HIS A 787 29.55 -20.11 -16.30
N PHE A 788 30.21 -19.28 -15.49
CA PHE A 788 31.26 -18.36 -15.91
C PHE A 788 32.59 -18.77 -15.29
N TYR A 789 33.62 -18.94 -16.13
CA TYR A 789 34.94 -19.40 -15.68
C TYR A 789 35.98 -18.31 -15.96
N PHE A 790 36.55 -17.75 -14.90
CA PHE A 790 37.62 -16.76 -14.96
C PHE A 790 38.94 -17.37 -14.51
N HIS A 791 40.01 -17.18 -15.28
CA HIS A 791 41.35 -17.69 -14.94
C HIS A 791 42.42 -16.66 -15.27
N SER A 792 43.69 -17.01 -15.07
CA SER A 792 44.84 -16.14 -15.40
C SER A 792 44.77 -14.76 -14.74
N PHE A 793 44.30 -14.71 -13.49
CA PHE A 793 44.31 -13.48 -12.70
C PHE A 793 45.73 -13.04 -12.39
N VAL A 794 46.03 -11.75 -12.56
CA VAL A 794 47.32 -11.16 -12.16
C VAL A 794 47.60 -11.34 -10.66
N SER A 795 46.54 -11.35 -9.84
CA SER A 795 46.62 -11.69 -8.41
C SER A 795 45.39 -12.48 -8.00
N PHE A 796 45.41 -13.79 -8.27
CA PHE A 796 44.29 -14.69 -8.00
C PHE A 796 43.81 -14.64 -6.55
N ASN A 797 44.73 -14.73 -5.58
CA ASN A 797 44.37 -14.75 -4.15
C ASN A 797 43.66 -13.46 -3.71
N VAL A 798 44.08 -12.30 -4.23
CA VAL A 798 43.44 -11.02 -3.91
C VAL A 798 42.07 -10.93 -4.58
N ALA A 799 41.98 -11.30 -5.85
CA ALA A 799 40.72 -11.28 -6.59
C ALA A 799 39.68 -12.22 -5.97
N SER A 800 40.05 -13.48 -5.74
CA SER A 800 39.18 -14.50 -5.16
C SER A 800 38.70 -14.10 -3.76
N ARG A 801 39.58 -13.60 -2.87
CA ARG A 801 39.17 -13.12 -1.54
C ARG A 801 38.20 -11.94 -1.61
N THR A 802 38.47 -10.97 -2.48
CA THR A 802 37.62 -9.78 -2.63
C THR A 802 36.23 -10.15 -3.16
N ILE A 803 36.16 -11.01 -4.18
CA ILE A 803 34.89 -11.46 -4.78
C ILE A 803 34.09 -12.29 -3.77
N MET A 804 34.76 -13.19 -3.04
CA MET A 804 34.11 -14.01 -2.02
C MET A 804 33.61 -13.19 -0.83
N ALA A 805 34.34 -12.15 -0.41
CA ALA A 805 33.92 -11.24 0.65
C ALA A 805 32.67 -10.45 0.23
N LEU A 806 32.69 -9.81 -0.94
CA LEU A 806 31.54 -9.07 -1.48
C LEU A 806 30.28 -9.94 -1.63
N TRP A 807 30.44 -11.18 -2.09
CA TRP A 807 29.33 -12.12 -2.18
C TRP A 807 28.83 -12.56 -0.80
N ARG A 808 29.71 -12.70 0.21
CA ARG A 808 29.34 -13.04 1.59
C ARG A 808 28.62 -11.91 2.32
N THR A 809 29.09 -10.67 2.20
CA THR A 809 28.42 -9.50 2.79
C THR A 809 26.97 -9.35 2.33
N ARG A 810 26.66 -9.78 1.10
CA ARG A 810 25.32 -9.69 0.51
C ARG A 810 24.44 -10.92 0.78
N THR A 811 25.03 -12.00 1.29
CA THR A 811 24.31 -13.25 1.62
C THR A 811 24.13 -13.44 3.14
N LEU A 812 24.50 -12.45 3.95
CA LEU A 812 24.33 -12.37 5.40
C LEU A 812 23.36 -11.22 5.75
N GLU A 813 22.31 -11.52 6.52
CA GLU A 813 21.14 -10.65 6.81
C GLU A 813 21.43 -9.37 7.64
N PRO A 814 20.56 -8.32 7.54
CA PRO A 814 20.63 -7.05 8.29
C PRO A 814 20.60 -7.21 9.81
N ASP A 815 20.04 -8.29 10.34
CA ASP A 815 19.96 -8.55 11.79
C ASP A 815 21.32 -8.86 12.44
N GLN A 816 22.39 -9.04 11.66
CA GLN A 816 23.76 -9.05 12.19
C GLN A 816 24.39 -7.65 12.29
N LYS A 817 23.83 -6.66 11.58
CA LYS A 817 24.22 -5.24 11.67
C LYS A 817 23.44 -4.52 12.77
N ALA A 818 22.16 -4.85 12.96
CA ALA A 818 21.32 -4.29 14.04
C ALA A 818 21.84 -4.62 15.47
N GLN A 819 22.49 -5.77 15.66
CA GLN A 819 23.12 -6.12 16.94
C GLN A 819 24.31 -5.22 17.33
N ILE A 820 24.84 -4.41 16.42
CA ILE A 820 25.90 -3.43 16.70
C ILE A 820 25.31 -2.05 17.03
N ALA A 821 24.07 -1.77 16.63
CA ALA A 821 23.39 -0.49 16.86
C ALA A 821 22.45 -0.51 18.07
N GLU A 822 21.94 -1.68 18.48
CA GLU A 822 21.01 -1.82 19.62
C GLU A 822 21.69 -1.84 21.01
N GLU A 823 23.01 -1.64 21.11
CA GLU A 823 23.69 -1.49 22.42
C GLU A 823 23.60 -0.07 23.02
N GLN A 824 22.78 0.81 22.46
CA GLN A 824 22.48 2.12 23.06
C GLN A 824 20.99 2.48 22.92
N LEU A 825 20.12 1.81 23.68
CA LEU A 825 18.99 2.39 24.42
C LEU A 825 18.24 1.27 25.17
N ASN A 826 18.18 1.42 26.49
CA ASN A 826 17.70 0.43 27.46
C ASN A 826 16.17 0.28 27.53
N ASP A 827 15.78 -0.88 28.09
CA ASP A 827 14.68 -1.15 29.04
C ASP A 827 13.29 -0.57 28.73
N ASP A 828 12.37 -1.46 28.36
CA ASP A 828 11.27 -1.92 29.22
C ASP A 828 10.17 -2.51 28.31
N GLU A 829 9.92 -3.82 28.37
CA GLU A 829 8.56 -4.32 28.15
C GLU A 829 8.40 -5.76 28.67
N LYS A 830 7.63 -5.87 29.75
CA LYS A 830 7.17 -7.11 30.38
C LYS A 830 5.84 -7.51 29.71
N PRO A 831 5.54 -8.79 29.48
CA PRO A 831 4.24 -9.18 28.94
C PRO A 831 3.12 -8.82 29.92
N PHE A 832 2.14 -8.05 29.43
CA PHE A 832 0.92 -7.68 30.16
C PHE A 832 0.02 -8.91 30.38
N LEU A 833 -0.32 -9.20 31.63
CA LEU A 833 -1.55 -9.91 31.99
C LEU A 833 -2.50 -8.85 32.58
N PRO A 834 -3.69 -8.63 32.03
CA PRO A 834 -4.69 -7.82 32.72
C PRO A 834 -5.22 -8.62 33.92
N GLU A 835 -4.82 -8.21 35.12
CA GLU A 835 -5.63 -8.42 36.32
C GLU A 835 -6.85 -7.49 36.21
N ASP A 836 -8.03 -8.06 36.01
CA ASP A 836 -9.21 -7.48 36.64
C ASP A 836 -10.23 -8.53 37.05
N SER A 837 -10.87 -8.24 38.18
CA SER A 837 -11.67 -9.15 39.01
C SER A 837 -13.12 -9.16 38.56
N GLY A 838 -13.69 -10.37 38.40
CA GLY A 838 -15.13 -10.54 38.19
C GLY A 838 -15.50 -11.90 37.58
N SER A 839 -15.59 -12.93 38.42
CA SER A 839 -16.23 -14.20 38.05
C SER A 839 -17.75 -14.04 38.07
N TYR A 840 -18.39 -14.20 36.91
CA TYR A 840 -19.75 -14.72 36.75
C TYR A 840 -20.00 -14.96 35.26
N LEU A 841 -19.85 -16.22 34.79
CA LEU A 841 -20.31 -16.61 33.46
C LEU A 841 -21.84 -16.72 33.50
N VAL A 842 -22.53 -15.60 33.24
CA VAL A 842 -23.95 -15.65 32.88
C VAL A 842 -24.01 -16.10 31.43
N VAL A 843 -24.32 -17.38 31.21
CA VAL A 843 -24.77 -17.86 29.89
C VAL A 843 -26.17 -17.27 29.68
N GLU A 844 -26.24 -16.02 29.21
CA GLU A 844 -27.50 -15.49 28.68
C GLU A 844 -27.92 -16.34 27.47
N ASP A 845 -29.24 -16.51 27.27
CA ASP A 845 -29.85 -17.30 26.20
C ASP A 845 -29.53 -16.71 24.80
N VAL A 846 -28.29 -16.91 24.34
CA VAL A 846 -27.89 -16.65 22.97
C VAL A 846 -28.48 -17.75 22.09
N LYS A 847 -29.05 -17.36 20.95
CA LYS A 847 -29.57 -18.30 19.95
C LYS A 847 -28.42 -19.10 19.34
N MET A 848 -28.13 -20.25 19.92
CA MET A 848 -27.13 -21.20 19.45
C MET A 848 -27.63 -21.95 18.22
N THR A 849 -26.78 -22.07 17.20
CA THR A 849 -27.07 -22.85 15.99
C THR A 849 -26.22 -24.12 16.00
N LYS A 850 -26.83 -25.28 15.80
CA LYS A 850 -26.09 -26.53 15.60
C LYS A 850 -25.39 -26.48 14.25
N VAL A 851 -24.06 -26.50 14.26
CA VAL A 851 -23.25 -26.34 13.03
C VAL A 851 -22.62 -27.64 12.56
N TYR A 852 -22.33 -28.55 13.48
CA TYR A 852 -21.64 -29.79 13.18
C TYR A 852 -22.15 -30.93 14.06
N SER A 853 -22.23 -32.14 13.49
CA SER A 853 -22.71 -33.35 14.15
C SER A 853 -21.99 -34.54 13.53
N VAL A 854 -21.26 -35.29 14.35
CA VAL A 854 -20.49 -36.43 13.88
C VAL A 854 -20.55 -37.58 14.87
N GLU A 855 -20.64 -38.81 14.36
CA GLU A 855 -20.43 -40.03 15.12
C GLU A 855 -19.00 -40.51 14.87
N LEU A 856 -18.19 -40.55 15.93
CA LEU A 856 -16.79 -40.89 15.87
C LEU A 856 -16.57 -42.31 16.42
N PRO A 857 -15.78 -43.17 15.74
CA PRO A 857 -15.51 -44.54 16.15
C PRO A 857 -14.49 -44.62 17.30
N MET A 858 -14.64 -43.77 18.32
CA MET A 858 -13.75 -43.69 19.48
C MET A 858 -14.56 -43.52 20.77
N ASN A 859 -13.98 -43.93 21.90
CA ASN A 859 -14.65 -43.76 23.18
C ASN A 859 -14.64 -42.31 23.66
N LEU A 860 -15.60 -41.99 24.53
CA LEU A 860 -15.78 -40.68 25.15
C LEU A 860 -14.48 -40.11 25.75
N LYS A 861 -13.70 -40.96 26.43
CA LYS A 861 -12.47 -40.55 27.13
C LYS A 861 -11.39 -40.13 26.13
N SER A 862 -11.29 -40.79 24.98
CA SER A 862 -10.34 -40.46 23.94
C SER A 862 -10.64 -39.11 23.30
N LEU A 863 -11.91 -38.80 23.01
CA LEU A 863 -12.29 -37.51 22.45
C LEU A 863 -12.07 -36.38 23.48
N MET A 864 -12.39 -36.61 24.76
CA MET A 864 -12.23 -35.60 25.81
C MET A 864 -10.78 -35.15 26.04
N LYS A 865 -9.78 -35.92 25.59
CA LYS A 865 -8.35 -35.52 25.66
C LYS A 865 -8.06 -34.18 24.99
N ILE A 866 -8.89 -33.74 24.02
CA ILE A 866 -8.73 -32.43 23.36
C ILE A 866 -9.10 -31.25 24.27
N PHE A 867 -9.61 -31.51 25.48
CA PHE A 867 -9.97 -30.50 26.46
C PHE A 867 -9.32 -30.73 27.84
N GLU A 868 -8.34 -31.64 27.94
CA GLU A 868 -7.72 -31.99 29.24
C GLU A 868 -6.50 -31.11 29.59
N GLY A 869 -5.98 -30.33 28.65
CA GLY A 869 -4.79 -29.48 28.81
C GLY A 869 -3.48 -30.25 28.65
N GLY A 870 -3.55 -31.48 28.12
CA GLY A 870 -2.39 -32.35 27.91
C GLY A 870 -1.72 -32.16 26.55
N GLU A 871 -0.58 -32.81 26.35
CA GLU A 871 0.20 -32.83 25.09
C GLU A 871 -0.64 -33.09 23.83
N PHE A 872 -1.69 -33.90 23.95
CA PHE A 872 -2.60 -34.21 22.84
C PHE A 872 -3.40 -32.99 22.40
N GLU A 873 -4.02 -32.25 23.32
CA GLU A 873 -4.73 -31.00 23.04
C GLU A 873 -3.79 -29.98 22.41
N HIS A 874 -2.63 -29.72 23.02
CA HIS A 874 -1.65 -28.77 22.50
C HIS A 874 -1.20 -29.13 21.08
N ARG A 875 -0.98 -30.41 20.79
CA ARG A 875 -0.59 -30.87 19.44
C ARG A 875 -1.68 -30.63 18.41
N VAL A 876 -2.93 -31.00 18.71
CA VAL A 876 -4.08 -30.82 17.82
C VAL A 876 -4.33 -29.33 17.57
N MET A 877 -4.30 -28.52 18.63
CA MET A 877 -4.52 -27.07 18.53
C MET A 877 -3.38 -26.37 17.77
N SER A 878 -2.13 -26.78 17.98
CA SER A 878 -0.99 -26.29 17.20
C SER A 878 -1.10 -26.65 15.70
N LYS A 879 -1.45 -27.90 15.37
CA LYS A 879 -1.65 -28.34 13.97
C LYS A 879 -2.82 -27.65 13.28
N SER A 880 -3.87 -27.31 14.02
CA SER A 880 -4.98 -26.48 13.54
C SER A 880 -4.66 -24.97 13.55
N GLY A 881 -3.40 -24.60 13.78
CA GLY A 881 -2.83 -23.25 13.65
C GLY A 881 -3.13 -22.27 14.79
N CYS A 882 -3.47 -22.76 15.98
CA CYS A 882 -3.38 -21.99 17.22
C CYS A 882 -1.92 -21.92 17.68
N LEU A 883 -1.29 -20.76 17.56
CA LEU A 883 0.07 -20.48 18.04
C LEU A 883 0.06 -20.13 19.53
N ASN A 884 1.14 -20.43 20.25
CA ASN A 884 1.28 -20.12 21.69
C ASN A 884 0.06 -20.58 22.51
N TYR A 885 -0.44 -21.79 22.24
CA TYR A 885 -1.60 -22.32 22.94
C TYR A 885 -1.24 -22.64 24.39
N VAL A 886 -1.87 -21.94 25.33
CA VAL A 886 -1.65 -22.03 26.77
C VAL A 886 -2.99 -22.32 27.45
N THR A 887 -3.00 -23.26 28.39
CA THR A 887 -4.20 -23.63 29.16
C THR A 887 -3.91 -23.57 30.65
N THR A 888 -4.88 -23.11 31.45
CA THR A 888 -4.85 -23.28 32.91
C THR A 888 -5.39 -24.66 33.31
N THR A 889 -5.12 -25.08 34.54
CA THR A 889 -5.75 -26.27 35.12
C THR A 889 -7.26 -26.06 35.30
N TRP A 890 -8.00 -27.16 35.28
CA TRP A 890 -9.43 -27.15 35.63
C TRP A 890 -9.60 -26.84 37.12
N GLU A 891 -10.44 -25.86 37.43
CA GLU A 891 -10.83 -25.43 38.78
C GLU A 891 -12.31 -25.76 39.03
N ASP A 892 -12.63 -26.30 40.20
CA ASP A 892 -14.01 -26.64 40.56
C ASP A 892 -14.79 -25.36 40.95
N LEU A 893 -15.78 -24.99 40.14
CA LEU A 893 -16.64 -23.82 40.38
C LEU A 893 -17.83 -24.19 41.29
N THR A 894 -18.41 -25.37 41.06
CA THR A 894 -19.48 -26.00 41.87
C THR A 894 -19.28 -27.52 41.87
N SER A 895 -20.05 -28.27 42.65
CA SER A 895 -19.88 -29.73 42.82
C SER A 895 -19.80 -30.53 41.50
N ASP A 896 -20.40 -30.03 40.42
CA ASP A 896 -20.49 -30.71 39.12
C ASP A 896 -19.97 -29.86 37.93
N VAL A 897 -19.41 -28.67 38.15
CA VAL A 897 -18.95 -27.77 37.07
C VAL A 897 -17.50 -27.36 37.28
N GLN A 898 -16.67 -27.60 36.27
CA GLN A 898 -15.27 -27.19 36.26
C GLN A 898 -15.04 -26.08 35.24
N GLU A 899 -14.18 -25.12 35.55
CA GLU A 899 -13.79 -24.01 34.69
C GLU A 899 -12.28 -24.01 34.43
N ARG A 900 -11.86 -23.56 33.25
CA ARG A 900 -10.47 -23.21 32.94
C ARG A 900 -10.40 -22.06 31.94
N ARG A 901 -9.21 -21.47 31.82
CA ARG A 901 -8.89 -20.45 30.82
C ARG A 901 -7.91 -20.98 29.79
N VAL A 902 -8.06 -20.51 28.57
CA VAL A 902 -7.21 -20.87 27.44
C VAL A 902 -6.82 -19.58 26.71
N SER A 903 -5.57 -19.46 26.29
CA SER A 903 -5.11 -18.35 25.48
C SER A 903 -4.23 -18.83 24.34
N TYR A 904 -4.40 -18.25 23.15
CA TYR A 904 -3.60 -18.57 21.97
C TYR A 904 -3.63 -17.43 20.96
N LYS A 905 -2.80 -17.50 19.93
CA LYS A 905 -2.80 -16.55 18.82
C LYS A 905 -3.10 -17.27 17.52
N PHE A 906 -3.99 -16.73 16.69
CA PHE A 906 -4.19 -17.30 15.35
C PHE A 906 -2.95 -17.08 14.49
N ASN A 907 -2.51 -18.12 13.79
CA ASN A 907 -1.56 -17.94 12.70
C ASN A 907 -2.21 -17.13 11.57
N ARG A 908 -1.39 -16.51 10.71
CA ARG A 908 -1.86 -15.66 9.61
C ARG A 908 -2.60 -16.42 8.50
N ARG A 909 -2.56 -17.76 8.51
CA ARG A 909 -3.38 -18.60 7.62
C ARG A 909 -4.85 -18.66 8.06
N ILE A 910 -5.12 -18.50 9.37
CA ILE A 910 -6.47 -18.62 9.96
C ILE A 910 -7.14 -17.25 10.11
N SER A 911 -6.35 -16.23 10.46
CA SER A 911 -6.80 -14.83 10.53
C SER A 911 -5.73 -13.96 9.87
N ILE A 912 -6.09 -13.28 8.78
CA ILE A 912 -5.15 -12.40 8.06
C ILE A 912 -4.65 -11.25 8.95
N PHE A 913 -5.43 -10.87 9.97
CA PHE A 913 -5.08 -9.83 10.93
C PHE A 913 -4.05 -10.33 11.96
N GLY A 914 -3.79 -11.65 12.02
CA GLY A 914 -3.43 -12.27 13.28
C GLY A 914 -4.55 -12.06 14.30
N GLY A 915 -4.32 -12.41 15.56
CA GLY A 915 -5.28 -12.11 16.63
C GLY A 915 -5.00 -12.94 17.86
N GLU A 916 -4.91 -12.27 19.00
CA GLU A 916 -4.82 -12.94 20.29
C GLU A 916 -6.21 -13.35 20.73
N VAL A 917 -6.30 -14.54 21.29
CA VAL A 917 -7.55 -15.17 21.68
C VAL A 917 -7.44 -15.51 23.15
N THR A 918 -8.45 -15.11 23.91
CA THR A 918 -8.64 -15.56 25.28
C THR A 918 -10.01 -16.22 25.39
N CYS A 919 -10.01 -17.48 25.81
CA CYS A 919 -11.21 -18.27 26.00
C CYS A 919 -11.40 -18.64 27.47
N THR A 920 -12.65 -18.66 27.92
CA THR A 920 -13.06 -19.32 29.16
C THR A 920 -13.86 -20.57 28.79
N GLN A 921 -13.46 -21.72 29.32
CA GLN A 921 -14.10 -23.00 29.09
C GLN A 921 -14.70 -23.54 30.38
N GLN A 922 -15.94 -23.98 30.32
CA GLN A 922 -16.64 -24.66 31.42
C GLN A 922 -17.13 -26.01 30.96
N LYS A 923 -16.95 -27.05 31.78
CA LYS A 923 -17.49 -28.38 31.50
C LYS A 923 -18.34 -28.89 32.66
N SER A 924 -19.40 -29.61 32.31
CA SER A 924 -20.32 -30.25 33.25
C SER A 924 -20.76 -31.62 32.71
N PRO A 925 -21.06 -32.61 33.58
CA PRO A 925 -21.61 -33.88 33.15
C PRO A 925 -23.03 -33.71 32.61
N LEU A 926 -23.44 -34.56 31.67
CA LEU A 926 -24.84 -34.62 31.25
C LEU A 926 -25.73 -35.27 32.34
N PRO A 927 -27.03 -34.93 32.42
CA PRO A 927 -27.96 -35.46 33.43
C PRO A 927 -28.09 -37.00 33.47
N ASN A 928 -27.70 -37.68 32.38
CA ASN A 928 -27.84 -39.13 32.23
C ASN A 928 -26.51 -39.90 32.43
N ASP A 929 -25.45 -39.26 32.96
CA ASP A 929 -24.12 -39.87 33.19
C ASP A 929 -23.44 -40.48 31.94
N GLY A 930 -23.95 -40.11 30.75
CA GLY A 930 -23.56 -40.66 29.46
C GLY A 930 -22.59 -39.80 28.65
N GLY A 931 -22.19 -38.63 29.15
CA GLY A 931 -21.45 -37.64 28.36
C GLY A 931 -21.08 -36.35 29.10
N TRP A 932 -20.47 -35.41 28.36
CA TRP A 932 -20.04 -34.09 28.83
C TRP A 932 -20.62 -32.97 27.96
N VAL A 933 -20.99 -31.86 28.60
CA VAL A 933 -21.23 -30.57 27.93
C VAL A 933 -20.06 -29.66 28.23
N LEU A 934 -19.45 -29.09 27.20
CA LEU A 934 -18.41 -28.08 27.32
C LEU A 934 -18.87 -26.79 26.66
N ASN A 935 -18.97 -25.72 27.42
CA ASN A 935 -19.24 -24.38 26.92
C ASN A 935 -17.93 -23.58 26.87
N GLU A 936 -17.70 -22.88 25.78
CA GLU A 936 -16.52 -22.04 25.58
C GLU A 936 -16.97 -20.64 25.16
N ILE A 937 -16.43 -19.61 25.83
CA ILE A 937 -16.60 -18.22 25.42
C ILE A 937 -15.25 -17.69 24.95
N MET A 938 -15.18 -17.37 23.67
CA MET A 938 -14.00 -16.85 23.00
C MET A 938 -14.08 -15.33 22.87
N THR A 939 -13.01 -14.66 23.29
CA THR A 939 -12.76 -13.23 23.06
C THR A 939 -11.62 -13.06 22.07
N LEU A 940 -11.83 -12.24 21.05
CA LEU A 940 -10.82 -11.93 20.03
C LEU A 940 -10.24 -10.54 20.27
N HIS A 941 -8.92 -10.46 20.31
CA HIS A 941 -8.14 -9.23 20.48
C HIS A 941 -7.35 -8.92 19.21
N GLY A 942 -7.21 -7.63 18.89
CA GLY A 942 -6.44 -7.19 17.72
C GLY A 942 -7.09 -7.50 16.37
N VAL A 943 -8.39 -7.80 16.34
CA VAL A 943 -9.18 -8.01 15.11
C VAL A 943 -10.28 -6.94 14.99
N PRO A 944 -10.67 -6.53 13.76
CA PRO A 944 -11.75 -5.58 13.57
C PRO A 944 -13.04 -6.02 14.28
N PHE A 945 -13.64 -5.12 15.06
CA PHE A 945 -14.84 -5.36 15.87
C PHE A 945 -14.70 -6.42 16.98
N GLY A 946 -13.49 -6.88 17.33
CA GLY A 946 -13.28 -7.91 18.37
C GLY A 946 -13.79 -7.51 19.77
N ASP A 947 -13.91 -6.22 20.05
CA ASP A 947 -14.49 -5.67 21.28
C ASP A 947 -16.04 -5.55 21.25
N HIS A 948 -16.68 -5.80 20.10
CA HIS A 948 -18.14 -5.64 19.92
C HIS A 948 -18.91 -6.95 20.15
N PHE A 949 -18.25 -8.11 20.08
CA PHE A 949 -18.90 -9.41 20.24
C PHE A 949 -18.01 -10.42 20.97
N ARG A 950 -18.63 -11.52 21.39
CA ARG A 950 -17.98 -12.74 21.89
C ARG A 950 -18.54 -13.93 21.12
N VAL A 951 -17.70 -14.92 20.83
CA VAL A 951 -18.15 -16.14 20.15
C VAL A 951 -18.32 -17.22 21.21
N GLN A 952 -19.47 -17.87 21.23
CA GLN A 952 -19.77 -18.96 22.14
C GLN A 952 -19.80 -20.27 21.38
N PHE A 953 -19.14 -21.28 21.93
CA PHE A 953 -19.22 -22.66 21.47
C PHE A 953 -19.85 -23.52 22.55
N ARG A 954 -20.63 -24.50 22.13
CA ARG A 954 -21.11 -25.58 23.00
C ARG A 954 -20.84 -26.91 22.33
N TYR A 955 -20.09 -27.76 23.00
CA TYR A 955 -19.80 -29.13 22.61
C TYR A 955 -20.62 -30.05 23.49
N GLN A 956 -21.44 -30.90 22.87
CA GLN A 956 -22.20 -31.93 23.55
C GLN A 956 -21.67 -33.28 23.08
N ILE A 957 -21.02 -34.00 24.00
CA ILE A 957 -20.32 -35.24 23.69
C ILE A 957 -20.97 -36.36 24.48
N GLU A 958 -21.53 -37.34 23.79
CA GLU A 958 -22.30 -38.44 24.38
C GLU A 958 -21.82 -39.80 23.87
N LYS A 959 -21.99 -40.85 24.67
CA LYS A 959 -21.81 -42.24 24.20
C LYS A 959 -22.85 -42.55 23.13
N SER A 960 -22.42 -43.13 22.00
CA SER A 960 -23.36 -43.54 20.95
C SER A 960 -24.21 -44.72 21.43
N SER A 961 -25.49 -44.73 21.05
CA SER A 961 -26.43 -45.80 21.34
C SER A 961 -26.33 -47.00 20.38
N PHE A 962 -25.61 -46.87 19.27
CA PHE A 962 -25.68 -47.82 18.15
C PHE A 962 -24.46 -48.74 18.02
N THR A 963 -23.28 -48.34 18.52
CA THR A 963 -22.05 -49.12 18.39
C THR A 963 -21.25 -49.12 19.70
N HIS A 964 -20.71 -50.29 20.09
CA HIS A 964 -19.82 -50.37 21.25
C HIS A 964 -18.55 -49.55 20.97
N ASN A 965 -18.17 -48.67 21.90
CA ASN A 965 -16.92 -47.88 21.87
C ASN A 965 -16.90 -46.69 20.88
N SER A 966 -18.05 -46.10 20.56
CA SER A 966 -18.16 -44.86 19.77
C SER A 966 -18.83 -43.73 20.56
N CYS A 967 -18.62 -42.49 20.13
CA CYS A 967 -19.22 -41.29 20.72
C CYS A 967 -19.80 -40.39 19.64
N LYS A 968 -20.85 -39.65 20.02
CA LYS A 968 -21.46 -38.61 19.21
C LYS A 968 -21.03 -37.24 19.71
N CYS A 969 -20.57 -36.38 18.81
CA CYS A 969 -20.19 -35.01 19.11
C CYS A 969 -21.10 -34.05 18.33
N ASP A 970 -21.88 -33.27 19.06
CA ASP A 970 -22.70 -32.18 18.53
C ASP A 970 -22.09 -30.84 18.93
N ILE A 971 -21.85 -29.97 17.95
CA ILE A 971 -21.24 -28.65 18.17
C ILE A 971 -22.21 -27.55 17.78
N TYR A 972 -22.36 -26.57 18.67
CA TYR A 972 -23.20 -25.40 18.49
C TYR A 972 -22.35 -24.13 18.57
N ILE A 973 -22.67 -23.15 17.73
CA ILE A 973 -22.03 -21.83 17.72
C ILE A 973 -23.10 -20.76 17.96
N GLY A 974 -22.75 -19.76 18.77
CA GLY A 974 -23.51 -18.53 18.96
C GLY A 974 -22.59 -17.32 18.94
N VAL A 975 -23.11 -16.17 18.57
CA VAL A 975 -22.40 -14.89 18.64
C VAL A 975 -23.17 -13.98 19.58
N MET A 976 -22.52 -13.62 20.69
CA MET A 976 -23.05 -12.69 21.70
C MET A 976 -22.58 -11.28 21.36
N TRP A 977 -23.52 -10.37 21.12
CA TRP A 977 -23.20 -8.98 20.84
C TRP A 977 -23.16 -8.15 22.13
N LEU A 978 -22.01 -7.52 22.38
CA LEU A 978 -21.80 -6.63 23.53
C LEU A 978 -22.16 -5.18 23.20
N LYS A 979 -22.05 -4.80 21.92
CA LYS A 979 -22.39 -3.48 21.39
C LYS A 979 -23.21 -3.67 20.12
N SER A 980 -24.33 -2.94 19.99
CA SER A 980 -25.16 -3.01 18.79
C SER A 980 -24.39 -2.48 17.57
N ASN A 981 -24.43 -3.22 16.47
CA ASN A 981 -23.74 -2.87 15.24
C ASN A 981 -24.66 -3.13 14.04
N LYS A 982 -24.70 -2.22 13.07
CA LYS A 982 -25.47 -2.39 11.83
C LYS A 982 -25.01 -3.59 10.98
N PHE A 983 -23.80 -4.09 11.21
CA PHE A 983 -23.20 -5.23 10.51
C PHE A 983 -23.37 -6.57 11.24
N GLU A 984 -24.10 -6.60 12.36
CA GLU A 984 -24.26 -7.77 13.23
C GLU A 984 -24.66 -9.06 12.49
N PRO A 985 -25.70 -9.07 11.63
CA PRO A 985 -26.11 -10.28 10.90
C PRO A 985 -25.02 -10.84 9.99
N ARG A 986 -24.22 -9.98 9.35
CA ARG A 986 -23.13 -10.38 8.45
C ARG A 986 -21.95 -10.96 9.21
N ILE A 987 -21.53 -10.25 10.26
CA ILE A 987 -20.42 -10.68 11.10
C ILE A 987 -20.77 -12.02 11.74
N THR A 988 -21.99 -12.19 12.25
CA THR A 988 -22.46 -13.48 12.76
C THR A 988 -22.42 -14.58 11.71
N ARG A 989 -22.89 -14.34 10.48
CA ARG A 989 -22.84 -15.33 9.39
C ARG A 989 -21.40 -15.74 9.05
N ASN A 990 -20.48 -14.78 8.92
CA ASN A 990 -19.09 -15.06 8.56
C ASN A 990 -18.36 -15.82 9.67
N ILE A 991 -18.56 -15.43 10.93
CA ILE A 991 -18.02 -16.13 12.10
C ILE A 991 -18.54 -17.58 12.10
N VAL A 992 -19.85 -17.78 12.00
CA VAL A 992 -20.45 -19.12 12.02
C VAL A 992 -19.89 -19.98 10.88
N ALA A 993 -19.82 -19.46 9.66
CA ALA A 993 -19.32 -20.23 8.50
C ALA A 993 -17.85 -20.64 8.66
N LYS A 994 -16.94 -19.70 8.98
CA LYS A 994 -15.50 -19.98 9.09
C LYS A 994 -15.19 -20.86 10.30
N PHE A 995 -15.82 -20.62 11.45
CA PHE A 995 -15.63 -21.49 12.62
C PHE A 995 -16.24 -22.88 12.44
N THR A 996 -17.30 -23.03 11.64
CA THR A 996 -17.83 -24.37 11.28
C THR A 996 -16.76 -25.17 10.54
N SER A 997 -16.21 -24.64 9.45
CA SER A 997 -15.14 -25.29 8.67
C SER A 997 -13.91 -25.60 9.54
N ARG A 998 -13.52 -24.67 10.41
CA ARG A 998 -12.41 -24.89 11.35
C ARG A 998 -12.67 -26.04 12.34
N LEU A 999 -13.87 -26.11 12.90
CA LEU A 999 -14.24 -27.17 13.85
C LEU A 999 -14.27 -28.53 13.17
N GLU A 1000 -14.73 -28.59 11.91
CA GLU A 1000 -14.66 -29.80 11.09
C GLU A 1000 -13.21 -30.28 10.92
N GLU A 1001 -12.30 -29.37 10.55
CA GLU A 1001 -10.86 -29.68 10.42
C GLU A 1001 -10.26 -30.16 11.74
N ILE A 1002 -10.58 -29.49 12.86
CA ILE A 1002 -10.09 -29.89 14.19
C ILE A 1002 -10.57 -31.31 14.53
N ILE A 1003 -11.86 -31.60 14.37
CA ILE A 1003 -12.39 -32.92 14.71
C ILE A 1003 -11.85 -34.02 13.78
N GLN A 1004 -11.67 -33.74 12.49
CA GLN A 1004 -11.02 -34.66 11.56
C GLN A 1004 -9.55 -34.91 11.92
N LEU A 1005 -8.82 -33.87 12.34
CA LEU A 1005 -7.44 -34.01 12.83
C LEU A 1005 -7.39 -34.88 14.09
N VAL A 1006 -8.34 -34.71 15.00
CA VAL A 1006 -8.46 -35.54 16.22
C VAL A 1006 -8.71 -37.00 15.87
N GLU A 1007 -9.62 -37.27 14.93
CA GLU A 1007 -9.87 -38.62 14.44
C GLU A 1007 -8.61 -39.26 13.85
N ARG A 1008 -7.90 -38.54 12.96
CA ARG A 1008 -6.65 -39.01 12.36
C ARG A 1008 -5.57 -39.28 13.41
N GLU A 1009 -5.34 -38.35 14.33
CA GLU A 1009 -4.30 -38.49 15.37
C GLU A 1009 -4.60 -39.66 16.31
N ILE A 1010 -5.86 -39.86 16.71
CA ILE A 1010 -6.25 -40.97 17.58
C ILE A 1010 -6.06 -42.31 16.87
N LEU A 1011 -6.48 -42.41 15.60
CA LEU A 1011 -6.28 -43.61 14.78
C LEU A 1011 -4.79 -43.95 14.62
N LEU A 1012 -3.95 -42.94 14.37
CA LEU A 1012 -2.49 -43.10 14.29
C LEU A 1012 -1.90 -43.63 15.61
N THR A 1013 -2.29 -43.07 16.77
CA THR A 1013 -1.83 -43.59 18.07
C THR A 1013 -2.30 -45.01 18.35
N SER A 1014 -3.51 -45.41 17.91
CA SER A 1014 -4.02 -46.77 18.09
C SER A 1014 -3.37 -47.83 17.20
N SER A 1015 -2.64 -47.41 16.16
CA SER A 1015 -1.89 -48.30 15.26
C SER A 1015 -0.44 -48.53 15.68
N LEU A 1016 0.04 -47.78 16.68
CA LEU A 1016 1.40 -47.84 17.26
C LEU A 1016 1.44 -48.52 18.63
N GLU A 1017 0.28 -48.79 19.24
CA GLU A 1017 0.08 -49.68 20.39
C GLU A 1017 -0.36 -51.07 19.91
#